data_AF-S8DWX0-F1
#
_entry.id   AF-S8DWX0-F1
#
_cell.length_a   1.000
_cell.length_b   1.000
_cell.length_c   1.000
_cell.angle_alpha   90.00
_cell.angle_beta   90.00
_cell.angle_gamma   90.00
#
_symmetry.space_group_name_H-M   'P 1'
#
loop_
_entity.id
_entity.type
_entity.pdbx_description
1 polymer ?
#
loop_
_entity_poly.entity_id
_entity_poly.type
_entity_poly.pdbx_seq_one_letter_code
_entity_poly.pdbx_strand_id
1 'polypeptide(L)'
;MSSPHTPAETRDPSATLVLHVDVLLLSVLGVFTLFSLPRAIARFTRSSEWTRGFLFYTSSNARSLDVRAPDDTTSEKSSVSVRAVDVSSGTSLGSGTPPTHIRSWSTAFPGLIWLLGLHVRPGYSVGRLVLIYAYIGAILYAGLLKSNPFTNPARAGMVTVSQVPLVIVLATKNNIVSALVGHGYERLNYLHRAVGRIVILASNVHAIALLFKFVSGGRWSLVVSVPHLTWGLIALVCMDVLFLFSLSTFRQMFYHVFYVTHVIASILMMAAVCMHMPKAQPYVFTGVGLYGLDRILRIVKTRVATAHLHIIPELDTVRIEIPRINAGWHAGQHLRLKVLSLGMGIWGWTEPHPFTIASVSENPTGEGLILMCKRAGDWTTKLFVLAQTGKDGEPASDTGRRVTVLVDGPYGGPGHAVISSFSGAIIVAGGSGITYALSTVEDLLHSHAASAGRARVIELVWSVQNPSALFPMVPLFSRLLDRARSTGVSLQISVFYTRAQAETPTQALQVLPSGLSLTPGRPHLERLLTGVVDRTSEVCVASQEQLSGILVGACGPVSLTEKAGDVVRSFDRKKFKAVGGIELQEENFSCAFTPTKTYHITLDDGSAYTLRVSPPPTPAGETYTPNTLVHEHTLLQHLSSNTSLPLPTPYALDTSLTLLQYPFLLLSRPRGVPLSHARERGLLSERQALLLDLRLGALLHEQHDVQNDWFGTPSQENDGLYSWQEAFTLLLETLIEDAKGLGIPFGYEELRKPLGRAIGSFLFDDCEVPSLVSFSGDEDTIFVDVGADGPRDEEVPVTSFLTVSHALWGDPLLEALFLDPSKALEEGYGGSPIVFRRQKTKRLWYTVFLALMVLVQSEREEGAGVRMTGSDKVGWARKTVDQCIEELQTAPTY
;
A
#
# COMPACT_ATOMS: atom_id res chain seq x y z
N MET A 1 -22.95 -71.62 -18.45
CA MET A 1 -22.26 -70.78 -17.45
C MET A 1 -20.90 -70.40 -18.00
N SER A 2 -20.75 -69.18 -18.48
CA SER A 2 -19.48 -68.62 -18.95
C SER A 2 -19.48 -67.14 -18.61
N SER A 3 -18.48 -66.72 -17.83
CA SER A 3 -18.26 -65.38 -17.28
C SER A 3 -18.17 -64.30 -18.36
N PRO A 4 -18.65 -63.07 -18.12
CA PRO A 4 -18.40 -61.96 -19.02
C PRO A 4 -16.99 -61.39 -18.77
N HIS A 5 -16.24 -61.23 -19.87
CA HIS A 5 -14.95 -60.57 -19.95
C HIS A 5 -15.00 -59.15 -19.38
N THR A 6 -14.06 -58.84 -18.49
CA THR A 6 -13.65 -57.47 -18.15
C THR A 6 -12.97 -56.83 -19.37
N PRO A 7 -13.38 -55.64 -19.83
CA PRO A 7 -12.65 -54.94 -20.89
C PRO A 7 -11.37 -54.33 -20.29
N ALA A 8 -10.25 -54.56 -20.97
CA ALA A 8 -8.97 -53.95 -20.64
C ALA A 8 -9.08 -52.41 -20.70
N GLU A 9 -8.73 -51.73 -19.60
CA GLU A 9 -8.58 -50.27 -19.56
C GLU A 9 -7.53 -49.83 -20.58
N THR A 10 -7.96 -49.37 -21.74
CA THR A 10 -7.11 -48.58 -22.64
C THR A 10 -6.81 -47.27 -21.91
N ARG A 11 -5.60 -47.15 -21.32
CA ARG A 11 -5.10 -45.89 -20.74
C ARG A 11 -5.23 -44.79 -21.79
N ASP A 12 -6.06 -43.79 -21.50
CA ASP A 12 -6.19 -42.60 -22.35
C ASP A 12 -4.80 -41.96 -22.49
N PRO A 13 -4.17 -41.97 -23.68
CA PRO A 13 -2.84 -41.39 -23.88
C PRO A 13 -2.82 -39.89 -23.52
N SER A 14 -4.00 -39.28 -23.41
CA SER A 14 -4.15 -37.93 -22.93
C SER A 14 -3.86 -37.76 -21.44
N ALA A 15 -4.46 -38.57 -20.58
CA ALA A 15 -4.24 -38.49 -19.13
C ALA A 15 -2.77 -38.72 -18.76
N THR A 16 -2.09 -39.61 -19.49
CA THR A 16 -0.67 -39.93 -19.29
C THR A 16 0.25 -38.73 -19.56
N LEU A 17 -0.03 -37.90 -20.57
CA LEU A 17 0.79 -36.71 -20.86
C LEU A 17 0.67 -35.65 -19.76
N VAL A 18 -0.54 -35.36 -19.29
CA VAL A 18 -0.76 -34.35 -18.24
C VAL A 18 -0.04 -34.77 -16.95
N LEU A 19 -0.17 -36.05 -16.58
CA LEU A 19 0.55 -36.62 -15.43
C LEU A 19 2.07 -36.46 -15.56
N HIS A 20 2.66 -36.72 -16.74
CA HIS A 20 4.10 -36.52 -16.94
C HIS A 20 4.52 -35.06 -16.77
N VAL A 21 3.69 -34.11 -17.20
CA VAL A 21 3.95 -32.68 -16.98
C VAL A 21 3.87 -32.32 -15.50
N ASP A 22 2.90 -32.86 -14.76
CA ASP A 22 2.82 -32.66 -13.31
C ASP A 22 4.04 -33.25 -12.59
N VAL A 23 4.49 -34.45 -12.99
CA VAL A 23 5.72 -35.06 -12.47
C VAL A 23 6.95 -34.21 -12.78
N LEU A 24 7.02 -33.62 -13.98
CA LEU A 24 8.09 -32.67 -14.34
C LEU A 24 8.06 -31.43 -13.43
N LEU A 25 6.88 -30.83 -13.21
CA LEU A 25 6.72 -29.67 -12.34
C LEU A 25 7.13 -30.00 -10.88
N LEU A 26 6.74 -31.17 -10.38
CA LEU A 26 7.16 -31.67 -9.06
C LEU A 26 8.67 -31.92 -9.00
N SER A 27 9.27 -32.42 -10.08
CA SER A 27 10.72 -32.64 -10.17
C SER A 27 11.48 -31.31 -10.14
N VAL A 28 10.98 -30.29 -10.85
CA VAL A 28 11.53 -28.92 -10.80
C VAL A 28 11.43 -28.35 -9.38
N LEU A 29 10.29 -28.52 -8.70
CA LEU A 29 10.17 -28.15 -7.29
C LEU A 29 11.16 -28.92 -6.40
N GLY A 30 11.38 -30.21 -6.68
CA GLY A 30 12.39 -31.04 -6.01
C GLY A 30 13.80 -30.45 -6.17
N VAL A 31 14.16 -29.98 -7.36
CA VAL A 31 15.45 -29.31 -7.61
C VAL A 31 15.58 -28.02 -6.77
N PHE A 32 14.56 -27.15 -6.74
CA PHE A 32 14.57 -25.97 -5.86
C PHE A 32 14.69 -26.34 -4.38
N THR A 33 14.06 -27.43 -3.96
CA THR A 33 14.15 -27.95 -2.59
C THR A 33 15.56 -28.46 -2.28
N LEU A 34 16.23 -29.13 -3.22
CA LEU A 34 17.62 -29.54 -3.03
C LEU A 34 18.56 -28.35 -2.87
N PHE A 35 18.29 -27.24 -3.57
CA PHE A 35 19.04 -26.01 -3.40
C PHE A 35 18.80 -25.33 -2.05
N SER A 36 17.60 -25.40 -1.47
CA SER A 36 17.32 -24.82 -0.15
C SER A 36 17.79 -25.70 1.02
N LEU A 37 17.95 -27.02 0.78
CA LEU A 37 18.19 -28.03 1.80
C LEU A 37 19.42 -27.77 2.69
N PRO A 38 20.60 -27.34 2.19
CA PRO A 38 21.75 -27.09 3.06
C PRO A 38 21.44 -26.06 4.16
N ARG A 39 20.75 -24.97 3.81
CA ARG A 39 20.34 -23.93 4.77
C ARG A 39 19.32 -24.43 5.76
N ALA A 40 18.34 -25.21 5.29
CA ALA A 40 17.37 -25.85 6.16
C ALA A 40 18.06 -26.77 7.18
N ILE A 41 19.01 -27.61 6.73
CA ILE A 41 19.81 -28.46 7.62
C ILE A 41 20.58 -27.62 8.64
N ALA A 42 21.33 -26.59 8.21
CA ALA A 42 22.08 -25.76 9.15
C ALA A 42 21.19 -25.09 10.20
N ARG A 43 19.99 -24.63 9.83
CA ARG A 43 19.02 -24.10 10.79
C ARG A 43 18.53 -25.17 11.76
N PHE A 44 18.03 -26.30 11.25
CA PHE A 44 17.38 -27.33 12.06
C PHE A 44 18.33 -28.26 12.80
N THR A 45 19.65 -28.09 12.66
CA THR A 45 20.64 -28.73 13.56
C THR A 45 20.48 -28.28 15.01
N ARG A 46 19.95 -27.08 15.24
CA ARG A 46 19.57 -26.61 16.58
C ARG A 46 18.13 -27.04 16.88
N SER A 47 17.96 -27.82 17.94
CA SER A 47 16.64 -28.33 18.36
C SER A 47 15.64 -27.22 18.67
N SER A 48 16.09 -26.06 19.18
CA SER A 48 15.24 -24.90 19.45
C SER A 48 14.62 -24.29 18.19
N GLU A 49 15.22 -24.47 17.01
CA GLU A 49 14.70 -23.94 15.74
C GLU A 49 13.48 -24.70 15.21
N TRP A 50 13.17 -25.88 15.76
CA TRP A 50 11.97 -26.64 15.38
C TRP A 50 10.68 -26.06 15.96
N THR A 51 10.77 -25.35 17.09
CA THR A 51 9.64 -24.70 17.76
C THR A 51 9.67 -23.19 17.59
N ARG A 52 10.86 -22.58 17.66
CA ARG A 52 11.07 -21.16 17.40
C ARG A 52 10.66 -20.83 15.95
N GLY A 53 9.87 -19.79 15.77
CA GLY A 53 9.38 -19.38 14.45
C GLY A 53 8.17 -20.13 13.93
N PHE A 54 7.68 -21.12 14.69
CA PHE A 54 6.51 -21.91 14.32
C PHE A 54 5.33 -21.73 15.28
N LEU A 55 5.56 -21.69 16.60
CA LEU A 55 4.48 -21.52 17.58
C LEU A 55 4.85 -20.46 18.61
N PHE A 56 3.89 -19.59 18.95
CA PHE A 56 4.00 -18.70 20.10
C PHE A 56 3.87 -19.49 21.41
N TYR A 57 4.77 -19.21 22.35
CA TYR A 57 4.76 -19.78 23.70
C TYR A 57 5.29 -18.79 24.74
N THR A 58 5.11 -19.15 26.01
CA THR A 58 5.66 -18.42 27.16
C THR A 58 6.90 -19.17 27.65
N SER A 59 8.05 -18.52 27.63
CA SER A 59 9.32 -18.99 28.19
C SER A 59 9.50 -18.45 29.60
N SER A 60 9.90 -19.31 30.54
CA SER A 60 10.23 -18.95 31.93
C SER A 60 11.58 -18.24 32.07
N ASN A 61 12.40 -18.24 31.01
CA ASN A 61 13.73 -17.62 31.02
C ASN A 61 13.67 -16.09 30.97
N ALA A 62 12.57 -15.52 30.50
CA ALA A 62 12.31 -14.09 30.59
C ALA A 62 11.79 -13.80 32.01
N ARG A 63 12.68 -13.39 32.93
CA ARG A 63 12.28 -12.95 34.28
C ARG A 63 11.29 -11.79 34.16
N SER A 64 10.04 -12.02 34.56
CA SER A 64 9.04 -10.98 34.74
C SER A 64 9.42 -10.09 35.91
N LEU A 65 9.63 -8.80 35.67
CA LEU A 65 9.46 -7.80 36.72
C LEU A 65 7.94 -7.69 36.96
N ASP A 66 7.45 -8.40 37.99
CA ASP A 66 6.09 -8.22 38.49
C ASP A 66 5.95 -6.77 38.98
N VAL A 67 5.31 -5.91 38.19
CA VAL A 67 4.87 -4.59 38.65
C VAL A 67 3.64 -4.80 39.53
N ARG A 68 3.88 -4.93 40.83
CA ARG A 68 2.83 -4.82 41.85
C ARG A 68 2.38 -3.35 41.88
N ALA A 69 1.08 -3.10 41.68
CA ALA A 69 0.49 -1.77 41.80
C ALA A 69 0.73 -1.21 43.22
N PRO A 70 1.15 0.06 43.39
CA PRO A 70 1.19 0.69 44.71
C PRO A 70 -0.23 1.07 45.15
N ASP A 71 -0.56 0.75 46.40
CA ASP A 71 -1.77 1.23 47.07
C ASP A 71 -1.77 2.76 47.19
N ASP A 72 -2.98 3.32 47.08
CA ASP A 72 -3.30 4.72 47.32
C ASP A 72 -2.72 5.23 48.64
N THR A 73 -1.94 6.31 48.59
CA THR A 73 -2.19 7.53 49.38
C THR A 73 -1.15 8.62 49.13
N THR A 74 -1.66 9.84 49.02
CA THR A 74 -1.02 11.17 49.20
C THR A 74 -0.12 11.76 48.10
N SER A 75 -0.66 12.86 47.56
CA SER A 75 -0.05 13.91 46.75
C SER A 75 1.26 14.45 47.33
N GLU A 76 2.32 14.51 46.51
CA GLU A 76 3.23 15.67 46.47
C GLU A 76 4.10 15.70 45.20
N LYS A 77 4.32 16.92 44.70
CA LYS A 77 5.15 17.28 43.54
C LYS A 77 6.57 16.70 43.68
N SER A 78 7.09 16.03 42.65
CA SER A 78 8.53 15.79 42.57
C SER A 78 9.06 15.60 41.15
N SER A 79 10.25 16.16 40.97
CA SER A 79 11.10 16.20 39.79
C SER A 79 11.45 14.82 39.25
N VAL A 80 11.53 14.74 37.92
CA VAL A 80 12.06 13.59 37.18
C VAL A 80 13.54 13.43 37.53
N SER A 81 13.84 12.58 38.50
CA SER A 81 15.20 12.09 38.75
C SER A 81 15.35 10.74 38.03
N VAL A 82 16.21 10.73 37.02
CA VAL A 82 16.62 9.51 36.31
C VAL A 82 17.53 8.72 37.23
N ARG A 83 16.98 7.69 37.90
CA ARG A 83 17.79 6.68 38.57
C ARG A 83 18.36 5.73 37.50
N ALA A 84 19.66 5.83 37.28
CA ALA A 84 20.41 4.85 36.51
C ALA A 84 20.21 3.46 37.14
N VAL A 85 19.70 2.51 36.36
CA VAL A 85 19.69 1.10 36.75
C VAL A 85 21.11 0.58 36.50
N ASP A 86 21.86 0.38 37.58
CA ASP A 86 23.14 -0.31 37.56
C ASP A 86 22.91 -1.76 37.11
N VAL A 87 23.22 -2.06 35.85
CA VAL A 87 23.30 -3.44 35.33
C VAL A 87 24.72 -3.95 35.60
N SER A 88 25.08 -4.03 36.88
CA SER A 88 26.33 -4.65 37.36
C SER A 88 26.00 -5.97 38.07
N SER A 89 25.43 -6.91 37.33
CA SER A 89 25.49 -8.32 37.74
C SER A 89 25.76 -9.22 36.53
N GLY A 90 27.04 -9.56 36.38
CA GLY A 90 27.49 -10.58 35.44
C GLY A 90 26.75 -11.88 35.71
N THR A 91 25.84 -12.22 34.82
CA THR A 91 25.25 -13.55 34.73
C THR A 91 25.74 -14.14 33.42
N SER A 92 26.49 -15.23 33.52
CA SER A 92 27.00 -16.00 32.40
C SER A 92 25.85 -16.49 31.53
N LEU A 93 25.52 -15.77 30.45
CA LEU A 93 24.71 -16.31 29.37
C LEU A 93 25.52 -17.45 28.73
N GLY A 94 24.89 -18.62 28.60
CA GLY A 94 25.55 -19.87 28.24
C GLY A 94 26.42 -19.81 26.98
N SER A 95 27.45 -20.67 26.94
CA SER A 95 28.39 -20.80 25.83
C SER A 95 27.71 -21.37 24.58
N GLY A 96 27.01 -20.54 23.82
CA GLY A 96 26.53 -20.90 22.49
C GLY A 96 27.70 -20.93 21.49
N THR A 97 27.75 -21.93 20.60
CA THR A 97 28.60 -21.85 19.40
C THR A 97 27.84 -21.11 18.30
N PRO A 98 28.45 -20.18 17.55
CA PRO A 98 27.75 -19.45 16.50
C PRO A 98 27.24 -20.40 15.39
N PRO A 99 26.06 -20.14 14.79
CA PRO A 99 25.46 -21.05 13.82
C PRO A 99 26.30 -21.12 12.55
N THR A 100 26.38 -22.27 11.91
CA THR A 100 27.09 -22.42 10.63
C THR A 100 26.47 -21.50 9.57
N HIS A 101 27.28 -20.61 8.99
CA HIS A 101 26.81 -19.72 7.92
C HIS A 101 26.82 -20.48 6.59
N ILE A 102 25.67 -20.57 5.94
CA ILE A 102 25.52 -21.14 4.60
C ILE A 102 25.13 -20.03 3.63
N ARG A 103 26.02 -19.78 2.67
CA ARG A 103 25.81 -18.81 1.60
C ARG A 103 24.54 -19.12 0.80
N SER A 104 23.88 -18.08 0.33
CA SER A 104 22.74 -18.21 -0.57
C SER A 104 23.26 -18.58 -1.95
N TRP A 105 22.46 -19.28 -2.73
CA TRP A 105 22.73 -19.41 -4.16
C TRP A 105 22.75 -18.05 -4.86
N SER A 106 22.03 -17.05 -4.31
CA SER A 106 22.11 -15.66 -4.76
C SER A 106 23.52 -15.08 -4.65
N THR A 107 24.30 -15.50 -3.65
CA THR A 107 25.67 -15.05 -3.44
C THR A 107 26.72 -15.96 -4.09
N ALA A 108 26.37 -17.24 -4.35
CA ALA A 108 27.22 -18.18 -5.07
C ALA A 108 27.31 -17.87 -6.59
N PHE A 109 26.21 -17.42 -7.19
CA PHE A 109 26.12 -17.13 -8.63
C PHE A 109 25.71 -15.68 -8.92
N PRO A 110 26.53 -14.67 -8.55
CA PRO A 110 26.14 -13.27 -8.60
C PRO A 110 25.83 -12.78 -10.03
N GLY A 111 26.49 -13.32 -11.06
CA GLY A 111 26.22 -12.93 -12.46
C GLY A 111 24.84 -13.37 -12.97
N LEU A 112 24.44 -14.62 -12.67
CA LEU A 112 23.12 -15.13 -13.03
C LEU A 112 22.02 -14.39 -12.26
N ILE A 113 22.28 -14.12 -10.98
CA ILE A 113 21.29 -13.52 -10.07
C ILE A 113 21.13 -12.02 -10.33
N TRP A 114 22.20 -11.36 -10.79
CA TRP A 114 22.12 -10.02 -11.35
C TRP A 114 21.13 -9.99 -12.52
N LEU A 115 21.26 -10.92 -13.49
CA LEU A 115 20.36 -11.00 -14.64
C LEU A 115 18.91 -11.34 -14.25
N LEU A 116 18.71 -12.33 -13.38
CA LEU A 116 17.38 -12.72 -12.91
C LEU A 116 16.74 -11.66 -11.98
N GLY A 117 17.55 -10.78 -11.39
CA GLY A 117 17.13 -9.71 -10.49
C GLY A 117 16.76 -8.40 -11.20
N LEU A 118 17.00 -8.28 -12.52
CA LEU A 118 16.59 -7.10 -13.30
C LEU A 118 15.06 -6.95 -13.25
N HIS A 119 14.59 -5.74 -12.93
CA HIS A 119 13.16 -5.44 -12.86
C HIS A 119 12.68 -4.93 -14.23
N VAL A 120 11.66 -5.58 -14.78
CA VAL A 120 11.00 -5.15 -16.03
C VAL A 120 9.84 -4.19 -15.72
N ARG A 121 9.19 -4.41 -14.57
CA ARG A 121 8.10 -3.58 -14.02
C ARG A 121 8.17 -3.67 -12.49
N PRO A 122 7.70 -2.66 -11.73
CA PRO A 122 7.60 -2.76 -10.27
C PRO A 122 6.97 -4.08 -9.82
N GLY A 123 7.69 -4.82 -8.97
CA GLY A 123 7.27 -6.14 -8.48
C GLY A 123 7.45 -7.34 -9.43
N TYR A 124 7.98 -7.17 -10.64
CA TYR A 124 8.29 -8.27 -11.57
C TYR A 124 9.74 -8.22 -12.04
N SER A 125 10.57 -9.12 -11.50
CA SER A 125 11.92 -9.36 -11.99
C SER A 125 11.93 -10.34 -13.17
N VAL A 126 12.99 -10.32 -13.97
CA VAL A 126 13.24 -11.29 -15.06
C VAL A 126 13.09 -12.72 -14.56
N GLY A 127 13.63 -13.06 -13.38
CA GLY A 127 13.50 -14.39 -12.80
C GLY A 127 12.05 -14.80 -12.51
N ARG A 128 11.22 -13.88 -12.00
CA ARG A 128 9.78 -14.15 -11.81
C ARG A 128 9.08 -14.38 -13.14
N LEU A 129 9.41 -13.59 -14.17
CA LEU A 129 8.85 -13.76 -15.51
C LEU A 129 9.26 -15.09 -16.15
N VAL A 130 10.54 -15.47 -16.06
CA VAL A 130 11.04 -16.76 -16.56
C VAL A 130 10.30 -17.91 -15.90
N LEU A 131 10.09 -17.88 -14.57
CA LEU A 131 9.31 -18.90 -13.87
C LEU A 131 7.86 -18.96 -14.34
N ILE A 132 7.19 -17.81 -14.50
CA ILE A 132 5.81 -17.74 -14.99
C ILE A 132 5.71 -18.29 -16.41
N TYR A 133 6.55 -17.83 -17.33
CA TYR A 133 6.48 -18.25 -18.73
C TYR A 133 6.93 -19.70 -18.94
N ALA A 134 7.90 -20.21 -18.17
CA ALA A 134 8.26 -21.62 -18.20
C ALA A 134 7.08 -22.50 -17.73
N TYR A 135 6.39 -22.09 -16.66
CA TYR A 135 5.17 -22.76 -16.21
C TYR A 135 4.08 -22.72 -17.28
N ILE A 136 3.78 -21.55 -17.85
CA ILE A 136 2.78 -21.40 -18.92
C ILE A 136 3.14 -22.28 -20.12
N GLY A 137 4.41 -22.31 -20.53
CA GLY A 137 4.90 -23.16 -21.62
C GLY A 137 4.66 -24.65 -21.34
N ALA A 138 4.94 -25.12 -20.12
CA ALA A 138 4.68 -26.49 -19.72
C ALA A 138 3.18 -26.85 -19.77
N ILE A 139 2.31 -25.93 -19.32
CA ILE A 139 0.86 -26.13 -19.35
C ILE A 139 0.29 -26.09 -20.77
N LEU A 140 0.77 -25.16 -21.61
CA LEU A 140 0.40 -25.11 -23.02
C LEU A 140 0.87 -26.36 -23.76
N TYR A 141 2.06 -26.86 -23.46
CA TYR A 141 2.55 -28.14 -23.98
C TYR A 141 1.63 -29.30 -23.58
N ALA A 142 1.22 -29.37 -22.30
CA ALA A 142 0.28 -30.38 -21.83
C ALA A 142 -1.10 -30.30 -22.54
N GLY A 143 -1.56 -29.07 -22.81
CA GLY A 143 -2.88 -28.81 -23.40
C GLY A 143 -2.95 -28.96 -24.92
N LEU A 144 -1.88 -28.65 -25.66
CA LEU A 144 -1.90 -28.49 -27.12
C LEU A 144 -1.07 -29.54 -27.87
N LEU A 145 -0.17 -30.27 -27.20
CA LEU A 145 0.64 -31.27 -27.89
C LEU A 145 -0.24 -32.38 -28.46
N LYS A 146 -0.24 -32.51 -29.79
CA LYS A 146 -1.03 -33.50 -30.54
C LYS A 146 -2.53 -33.46 -30.17
N SER A 147 -3.04 -32.30 -29.74
CA SER A 147 -4.41 -32.10 -29.29
C SER A 147 -4.91 -30.74 -29.73
N ASN A 148 -6.07 -30.69 -30.38
CA ASN A 148 -6.73 -29.43 -30.71
C ASN A 148 -7.89 -29.20 -29.71
N PRO A 149 -7.95 -28.05 -29.01
CA PRO A 149 -9.00 -27.76 -28.03
C PRO A 149 -10.43 -27.88 -28.58
N PHE A 150 -10.65 -27.61 -29.87
CA PHE A 150 -11.97 -27.70 -30.49
C PHE A 150 -12.36 -29.14 -30.86
N THR A 151 -11.38 -30.03 -31.07
CA THR A 151 -11.66 -31.45 -31.38
C THR A 151 -11.62 -32.33 -30.14
N ASN A 152 -10.77 -32.00 -29.17
CA ASN A 152 -10.59 -32.72 -27.89
C ASN A 152 -10.68 -31.74 -26.70
N PRO A 153 -11.87 -31.21 -26.39
CA PRO A 153 -12.04 -30.26 -25.30
C PRO A 153 -11.78 -30.88 -23.92
N ALA A 154 -11.89 -32.21 -23.77
CA ALA A 154 -11.62 -32.91 -22.52
C ALA A 154 -10.16 -32.73 -22.04
N ARG A 155 -9.22 -32.51 -22.97
CA ARG A 155 -7.82 -32.21 -22.66
C ARG A 155 -7.66 -30.96 -21.79
N ALA A 156 -8.32 -29.87 -22.18
CA ALA A 156 -8.25 -28.61 -21.45
C ALA A 156 -8.84 -28.78 -20.03
N GLY A 157 -9.93 -29.54 -19.90
CA GLY A 157 -10.52 -29.88 -18.59
C GLY A 157 -9.58 -30.70 -17.71
N MET A 158 -8.85 -31.68 -18.27
CA MET A 158 -7.83 -32.45 -17.53
C MET A 158 -6.68 -31.56 -17.03
N VAL A 159 -6.20 -30.64 -17.87
CA VAL A 159 -5.21 -29.64 -17.47
C VAL A 159 -5.74 -28.78 -16.33
N THR A 160 -6.96 -28.25 -16.43
CA THR A 160 -7.59 -27.46 -15.35
C THR A 160 -7.58 -28.22 -14.02
N VAL A 161 -8.12 -29.44 -13.98
CA VAL A 161 -8.26 -30.18 -12.71
C VAL A 161 -6.91 -30.62 -12.13
N SER A 162 -5.92 -30.93 -12.98
CA SER A 162 -4.57 -31.29 -12.53
C SER A 162 -3.88 -30.19 -11.71
N GLN A 163 -4.18 -28.93 -12.02
CA GLN A 163 -3.55 -27.77 -11.39
C GLN A 163 -4.29 -27.28 -10.12
N VAL A 164 -5.45 -27.86 -9.77
CA VAL A 164 -6.24 -27.49 -8.58
C VAL A 164 -5.44 -27.63 -7.27
N PRO A 165 -4.68 -28.71 -7.01
CA PRO A 165 -3.84 -28.81 -5.81
C PRO A 165 -2.78 -27.70 -5.74
N LEU A 166 -2.16 -27.39 -6.88
CA LEU A 166 -1.08 -26.40 -6.97
C LEU A 166 -1.59 -24.98 -6.70
N VAL A 167 -2.72 -24.59 -7.30
CA VAL A 167 -3.28 -23.25 -7.07
C VAL A 167 -3.70 -23.06 -5.60
N ILE A 168 -4.24 -24.11 -4.96
CA ILE A 168 -4.66 -24.08 -3.55
C ILE A 168 -3.45 -24.01 -2.62
N VAL A 169 -2.43 -24.86 -2.79
CA VAL A 169 -1.27 -24.87 -1.89
C VAL A 169 -0.53 -23.54 -1.91
N LEU A 170 -0.42 -22.90 -3.08
CA LEU A 170 0.21 -21.59 -3.24
C LEU A 170 -0.57 -20.45 -2.55
N ALA A 171 -1.87 -20.63 -2.25
CA ALA A 171 -2.70 -19.64 -1.55
C ALA A 171 -2.64 -19.77 -0.01
N THR A 172 -2.20 -20.92 0.51
CA THR A 172 -2.16 -21.18 1.95
C THR A 172 -1.10 -20.32 2.66
N LYS A 173 -1.27 -20.09 3.98
CA LYS A 173 -0.28 -19.32 4.78
C LYS A 173 0.76 -20.26 5.38
N ASN A 174 0.34 -21.44 5.84
CA ASN A 174 1.26 -22.53 6.21
C ASN A 174 1.60 -23.34 4.95
N ASN A 175 2.21 -22.67 3.99
CA ASN A 175 2.45 -23.21 2.65
C ASN A 175 3.64 -24.20 2.67
N ILE A 176 3.38 -25.46 2.30
CA ILE A 176 4.40 -26.51 2.24
C ILE A 176 5.47 -26.17 1.19
N VAL A 177 5.08 -25.61 0.04
CA VAL A 177 6.02 -25.17 -1.01
C VAL A 177 6.95 -24.09 -0.47
N SER A 178 6.43 -23.16 0.32
CA SER A 178 7.23 -22.15 1.02
C SER A 178 8.24 -22.75 1.98
N ALA A 179 7.84 -23.75 2.77
CA ALA A 179 8.74 -24.46 3.67
C ALA A 179 9.85 -25.23 2.92
N LEU A 180 9.51 -25.86 1.79
CA LEU A 180 10.46 -26.57 0.94
C LEU A 180 11.46 -25.63 0.26
N VAL A 181 11.00 -24.53 -0.33
CA VAL A 181 11.87 -23.59 -1.06
C VAL A 181 12.62 -22.64 -0.12
N GLY A 182 12.15 -22.46 1.12
CA GLY A 182 12.78 -21.58 2.11
C GLY A 182 12.44 -20.10 1.92
N HIS A 183 11.23 -19.81 1.46
CA HIS A 183 10.70 -18.45 1.30
C HIS A 183 9.31 -18.35 1.90
N GLY A 184 8.96 -17.21 2.52
CA GLY A 184 7.61 -17.03 3.06
C GLY A 184 6.53 -17.02 1.97
N TYR A 185 5.29 -17.29 2.38
CA TYR A 185 4.15 -17.47 1.47
C TYR A 185 3.84 -16.18 0.68
N GLU A 186 4.08 -15.02 1.28
CA GLU A 186 3.92 -13.71 0.67
C GLU A 186 4.80 -13.54 -0.59
N ARG A 187 5.99 -14.15 -0.60
CA ARG A 187 6.91 -14.11 -1.74
C ARG A 187 6.50 -15.04 -2.88
N LEU A 188 5.69 -16.08 -2.61
CA LEU A 188 5.21 -17.03 -3.62
C LEU A 188 3.81 -16.69 -4.16
N ASN A 189 3.10 -15.76 -3.55
CA ASN A 189 1.71 -15.43 -3.93
C ASN A 189 1.55 -14.94 -5.39
N TYR A 190 2.62 -14.47 -6.04
CA TYR A 190 2.56 -14.15 -7.48
C TYR A 190 2.33 -15.41 -8.34
N LEU A 191 2.81 -16.58 -7.91
CA LEU A 191 2.59 -17.86 -8.58
C LEU A 191 1.14 -18.31 -8.43
N HIS A 192 0.51 -18.15 -7.25
CA HIS A 192 -0.93 -18.43 -7.07
C HIS A 192 -1.77 -17.67 -8.11
N ARG A 193 -1.48 -16.38 -8.30
CA ARG A 193 -2.17 -15.54 -9.31
C ARG A 193 -1.91 -16.01 -10.75
N ALA A 194 -0.67 -16.37 -11.07
CA ALA A 194 -0.31 -16.86 -12.40
C ALA A 194 -0.99 -18.20 -12.72
N VAL A 195 -0.88 -19.17 -11.82
CA VAL A 195 -1.53 -20.49 -11.93
C VAL A 195 -3.04 -20.33 -12.02
N GLY A 196 -3.66 -19.52 -11.14
CA GLY A 196 -5.11 -19.31 -11.14
C GLY A 196 -5.65 -18.80 -12.48
N ARG A 197 -4.97 -17.83 -13.12
CA ARG A 197 -5.35 -17.33 -14.46
C ARG A 197 -5.30 -18.43 -15.52
N ILE A 198 -4.31 -19.31 -15.46
CA ILE A 198 -4.19 -20.43 -16.40
C ILE A 198 -5.27 -21.48 -16.16
N VAL A 199 -5.63 -21.77 -14.90
CA VAL A 199 -6.74 -22.67 -14.57
C VAL A 199 -8.06 -22.13 -15.12
N ILE A 200 -8.34 -20.83 -14.93
CA ILE A 200 -9.54 -20.13 -15.44
C ILE A 200 -9.57 -20.15 -16.98
N LEU A 201 -8.44 -19.86 -17.63
CA LEU A 201 -8.34 -19.89 -19.09
C LEU A 201 -8.60 -21.30 -19.63
N ALA A 202 -7.95 -22.31 -19.06
CA ALA A 202 -8.13 -23.70 -19.47
C ALA A 202 -9.56 -24.20 -19.24
N SER A 203 -10.21 -23.80 -18.14
CA SER A 203 -11.61 -24.17 -17.87
C SER A 203 -12.57 -23.52 -18.86
N ASN A 204 -12.32 -22.25 -19.22
CA ASN A 204 -13.12 -21.54 -20.21
C ASN A 204 -12.95 -22.15 -21.60
N VAL A 205 -11.73 -22.48 -22.02
CA VAL A 205 -11.47 -23.18 -23.29
C VAL A 205 -12.20 -24.54 -23.32
N HIS A 206 -12.13 -25.31 -22.24
CA HIS A 206 -12.85 -26.57 -22.10
C HIS A 206 -14.36 -26.40 -22.25
N ALA A 207 -14.94 -25.45 -21.52
CA ALA A 207 -16.38 -25.22 -21.49
C ALA A 207 -16.89 -24.65 -22.82
N ILE A 208 -16.26 -23.60 -23.36
CA ILE A 208 -16.68 -22.95 -24.61
C ILE A 208 -16.66 -23.94 -25.77
N ALA A 209 -15.61 -24.76 -25.89
CA ALA A 209 -15.52 -25.76 -26.95
C ALA A 209 -16.61 -26.84 -26.84
N LEU A 210 -16.95 -27.28 -25.61
CA LEU A 210 -18.06 -28.20 -25.39
C LEU A 210 -19.42 -27.56 -25.67
N LEU A 211 -19.65 -26.35 -25.17
CA LEU A 211 -20.89 -25.61 -25.39
C LEU A 211 -21.13 -25.36 -26.87
N PHE A 212 -20.10 -24.90 -27.61
CA PHE A 212 -20.18 -24.73 -29.06
C PHE A 212 -20.56 -26.03 -29.77
N LYS A 213 -19.95 -27.17 -29.40
CA LYS A 213 -20.28 -28.49 -29.95
C LYS A 213 -21.72 -28.90 -29.68
N PHE A 214 -22.26 -28.63 -28.49
CA PHE A 214 -23.65 -28.95 -28.16
C PHE A 214 -24.64 -28.02 -28.86
N VAL A 215 -24.35 -26.71 -28.92
CA VAL A 215 -25.22 -25.72 -29.57
C VAL A 215 -25.27 -25.93 -31.07
N SER A 216 -24.12 -26.08 -31.75
CA SER A 216 -24.06 -26.36 -33.20
C SER A 216 -24.73 -27.68 -33.58
N GLY A 217 -24.74 -28.65 -32.68
CA GLY A 217 -25.45 -29.92 -32.86
C GLY A 217 -26.94 -29.88 -32.48
N GLY A 218 -27.51 -28.74 -32.07
CA GLY A 218 -28.91 -28.64 -31.64
C GLY A 218 -29.22 -29.36 -30.31
N ARG A 219 -28.21 -29.63 -29.48
CA ARG A 219 -28.26 -30.47 -28.26
C ARG A 219 -28.14 -29.67 -26.96
N TRP A 220 -28.48 -28.37 -26.98
CA TRP A 220 -28.39 -27.51 -25.80
C TRP A 220 -29.16 -28.04 -24.59
N SER A 221 -30.33 -28.64 -24.79
CA SER A 221 -31.16 -29.21 -23.71
C SER A 221 -30.39 -30.23 -22.87
N LEU A 222 -29.43 -30.96 -23.44
CA LEU A 222 -28.61 -31.92 -22.69
C LEU A 222 -27.76 -31.25 -21.60
N VAL A 223 -27.31 -30.01 -21.81
CA VAL A 223 -26.48 -29.28 -20.83
C VAL A 223 -27.22 -29.09 -19.51
N VAL A 224 -28.54 -28.90 -19.57
CA VAL A 224 -29.39 -28.65 -18.41
C VAL A 224 -30.06 -29.93 -17.89
N SER A 225 -30.39 -30.87 -18.77
CA SER A 225 -31.09 -32.11 -18.41
C SER A 225 -30.17 -33.23 -17.92
N VAL A 226 -28.86 -33.20 -18.25
CA VAL A 226 -27.91 -34.22 -17.83
C VAL A 226 -27.15 -33.74 -16.58
N PRO A 227 -27.32 -34.37 -15.40
CA PRO A 227 -26.84 -33.83 -14.14
C PRO A 227 -25.35 -33.45 -14.11
N HIS A 228 -24.47 -34.32 -14.62
CA HIS A 228 -23.03 -34.04 -14.61
C HIS A 228 -22.67 -32.84 -15.51
N LEU A 229 -23.40 -32.58 -16.61
CA LEU A 229 -23.17 -31.40 -17.45
C LEU A 229 -23.66 -30.12 -16.74
N THR A 230 -24.79 -30.19 -16.03
CA THR A 230 -25.29 -29.07 -15.21
C THR A 230 -24.30 -28.68 -14.12
N TRP A 231 -23.70 -29.66 -13.43
CA TRP A 231 -22.62 -29.40 -12.48
C TRP A 231 -21.38 -28.79 -13.13
N GLY A 232 -21.09 -29.12 -14.39
CA GLY A 232 -20.03 -28.47 -15.18
C GLY A 232 -20.31 -27.00 -15.47
N LEU A 233 -21.57 -26.64 -15.73
CA LEU A 233 -21.99 -25.25 -15.91
C LEU A 233 -21.93 -24.46 -14.59
N ILE A 234 -22.39 -25.05 -13.49
CA ILE A 234 -22.26 -24.45 -12.14
C ILE A 234 -20.79 -24.22 -11.81
N ALA A 235 -19.93 -25.19 -12.16
CA ALA A 235 -18.51 -25.07 -11.99
C ALA A 235 -17.95 -23.89 -12.80
N LEU A 236 -18.27 -23.79 -14.09
CA LEU A 236 -17.85 -22.66 -14.93
C LEU A 236 -18.24 -21.31 -14.31
N VAL A 237 -19.49 -21.14 -13.88
CA VAL A 237 -19.95 -19.90 -13.23
C VAL A 237 -19.11 -19.58 -11.99
N CYS A 238 -18.79 -20.57 -11.16
CA CYS A 238 -17.93 -20.36 -9.99
C CYS A 238 -16.50 -19.93 -10.40
N MET A 239 -15.93 -20.50 -11.47
CA MET A 239 -14.63 -20.08 -12.00
C MET A 239 -14.63 -18.64 -12.51
N ASP A 240 -15.70 -18.21 -13.17
CA ASP A 240 -15.81 -16.86 -13.71
C ASP A 240 -16.04 -15.83 -12.59
N VAL A 241 -16.80 -16.18 -11.55
CA VAL A 241 -16.91 -15.37 -10.31
C VAL A 241 -15.55 -15.25 -9.63
N LEU A 242 -14.79 -16.34 -9.53
CA LEU A 242 -13.42 -16.32 -9.01
C LEU A 242 -12.53 -15.39 -9.83
N PHE A 243 -12.67 -15.38 -11.15
CA PHE A 243 -11.90 -14.50 -12.03
C PHE A 243 -12.27 -13.02 -11.81
N LEU A 244 -13.54 -12.68 -11.97
CA LEU A 244 -14.06 -11.31 -11.99
C LEU A 244 -13.65 -10.54 -10.72
N PHE A 245 -13.97 -11.10 -9.55
CA PHE A 245 -13.68 -10.42 -8.29
C PHE A 245 -12.21 -10.47 -7.89
N SER A 246 -11.39 -11.34 -8.50
CA SER A 246 -9.94 -11.40 -8.27
C SER A 246 -9.14 -10.46 -9.18
N LEU A 247 -9.78 -9.77 -10.12
CA LEU A 247 -9.15 -8.70 -10.90
C LEU A 247 -8.60 -7.62 -9.96
N SER A 248 -7.48 -7.01 -10.34
CA SER A 248 -6.81 -6.02 -9.48
C SER A 248 -7.75 -4.90 -9.07
N THR A 249 -8.60 -4.46 -9.99
CA THR A 249 -9.53 -3.36 -9.76
C THR A 249 -10.58 -3.72 -8.71
N PHE A 250 -11.37 -4.78 -8.93
CA PHE A 250 -12.38 -5.23 -7.97
C PHE A 250 -11.81 -5.56 -6.60
N ARG A 251 -10.62 -6.19 -6.54
CA ARG A 251 -9.98 -6.52 -5.27
C ARG A 251 -9.52 -5.28 -4.50
N GLN A 252 -9.09 -4.23 -5.19
CA GLN A 252 -8.62 -2.99 -4.57
C GLN A 252 -9.79 -2.13 -4.09
N MET A 253 -10.87 -2.05 -4.87
CA MET A 253 -12.08 -1.29 -4.51
C MET A 253 -12.93 -2.00 -3.45
N PHE A 254 -13.15 -3.31 -3.61
CA PHE A 254 -14.08 -4.09 -2.80
C PHE A 254 -13.40 -5.33 -2.20
N TYR A 255 -12.36 -5.12 -1.40
CA TYR A 255 -11.58 -6.24 -0.83
C TYR A 255 -12.42 -7.26 -0.06
N HIS A 256 -13.44 -6.81 0.68
CA HIS A 256 -14.35 -7.69 1.41
C HIS A 256 -15.21 -8.55 0.47
N VAL A 257 -15.77 -7.96 -0.60
CA VAL A 257 -16.53 -8.69 -1.62
C VAL A 257 -15.64 -9.70 -2.31
N PHE A 258 -14.44 -9.29 -2.73
CA PHE A 258 -13.43 -10.20 -3.27
C PHE A 258 -13.18 -11.38 -2.33
N TYR A 259 -12.87 -11.14 -1.06
CA TYR A 259 -12.50 -12.20 -0.14
C TYR A 259 -13.66 -13.19 0.09
N VAL A 260 -14.88 -12.68 0.33
CA VAL A 260 -16.06 -13.50 0.61
C VAL A 260 -16.44 -14.32 -0.63
N THR A 261 -16.56 -13.68 -1.80
CA THR A 261 -16.91 -14.37 -3.05
C THR A 261 -15.84 -15.38 -3.42
N HIS A 262 -14.56 -15.06 -3.27
CA HIS A 262 -13.47 -15.96 -3.59
C HIS A 262 -13.49 -17.24 -2.74
N VAL A 263 -13.76 -17.12 -1.44
CA VAL A 263 -13.87 -18.29 -0.55
C VAL A 263 -15.10 -19.13 -0.89
N ILE A 264 -16.28 -18.51 -1.03
CA ILE A 264 -17.53 -19.22 -1.31
C ILE A 264 -17.47 -19.90 -2.69
N ALA A 265 -17.08 -19.16 -3.73
CA ALA A 265 -16.97 -19.68 -5.08
C ALA A 265 -15.94 -20.80 -5.18
N SER A 266 -14.82 -20.74 -4.44
CA SER A 266 -13.84 -21.85 -4.39
C SER A 266 -14.43 -23.14 -3.81
N ILE A 267 -15.21 -23.04 -2.73
CA ILE A 267 -15.85 -24.20 -2.08
C ILE A 267 -16.91 -24.81 -3.02
N LEU A 268 -17.79 -23.97 -3.57
CA LEU A 268 -18.83 -24.41 -4.51
C LEU A 268 -18.22 -25.01 -5.77
N MET A 269 -17.15 -24.39 -6.29
CA MET A 269 -16.37 -24.90 -7.42
C MET A 269 -15.88 -26.32 -7.18
N MET A 270 -15.21 -26.56 -6.05
CA MET A 270 -14.67 -27.86 -5.71
C MET A 270 -15.76 -28.93 -5.60
N ALA A 271 -16.91 -28.60 -4.97
CA ALA A 271 -18.06 -29.50 -4.91
C ALA A 271 -18.64 -29.80 -6.30
N ALA A 272 -18.83 -28.76 -7.12
CA ALA A 272 -19.37 -28.89 -8.48
C ALA A 272 -18.47 -29.74 -9.38
N VAL A 273 -17.14 -29.58 -9.31
CA VAL A 273 -16.19 -30.40 -10.09
C VAL A 273 -16.25 -31.88 -9.69
N CYS A 274 -16.39 -32.19 -8.40
CA CYS A 274 -16.54 -33.58 -7.94
C CYS A 274 -17.79 -34.27 -8.49
N MET A 275 -18.87 -33.51 -8.68
CA MET A 275 -20.14 -33.98 -9.24
C MET A 275 -20.16 -33.95 -10.78
N HIS A 276 -19.38 -33.06 -11.40
CA HIS A 276 -19.19 -32.97 -12.83
C HIS A 276 -18.36 -34.14 -13.39
N MET A 277 -17.26 -34.52 -12.72
CA MET A 277 -16.33 -35.53 -13.22
C MET A 277 -15.66 -36.34 -12.10
N PRO A 278 -16.01 -37.64 -11.93
CA PRO A 278 -15.39 -38.49 -10.90
C PRO A 278 -13.87 -38.60 -10.99
N LYS A 279 -13.29 -38.58 -12.21
CA LYS A 279 -11.82 -38.61 -12.39
C LYS A 279 -11.10 -37.37 -11.84
N ALA A 280 -11.81 -36.27 -11.58
CA ALA A 280 -11.25 -35.06 -10.99
C ALA A 280 -11.16 -35.12 -9.45
N GLN A 281 -11.91 -36.04 -8.81
CA GLN A 281 -12.04 -36.13 -7.36
C GLN A 281 -10.68 -36.27 -6.63
N PRO A 282 -9.71 -37.09 -7.08
CA PRO A 282 -8.42 -37.19 -6.40
C PRO A 282 -7.67 -35.86 -6.30
N TYR A 283 -7.73 -35.03 -7.36
CA TYR A 283 -7.10 -33.70 -7.38
C TYR A 283 -7.84 -32.74 -6.44
N VAL A 284 -9.18 -32.74 -6.47
CA VAL A 284 -9.97 -31.90 -5.57
C VAL A 284 -9.73 -32.29 -4.11
N PHE A 285 -9.77 -33.58 -3.77
CA PHE A 285 -9.52 -34.05 -2.40
C PHE A 285 -8.10 -33.77 -1.93
N THR A 286 -7.10 -33.83 -2.82
CA THR A 286 -5.74 -33.36 -2.51
C THR A 286 -5.74 -31.87 -2.16
N GLY A 287 -6.43 -31.04 -2.94
CA GLY A 287 -6.62 -29.61 -2.64
C GLY A 287 -7.34 -29.37 -1.31
N VAL A 288 -8.43 -30.08 -1.03
CA VAL A 288 -9.16 -30.02 0.25
C VAL A 288 -8.23 -30.39 1.40
N GLY A 289 -7.46 -31.47 1.28
CA GLY A 289 -6.53 -31.91 2.33
C GLY A 289 -5.46 -30.86 2.64
N LEU A 290 -4.87 -30.25 1.61
CA LEU A 290 -3.88 -29.19 1.75
C LEU A 290 -4.47 -27.92 2.41
N TYR A 291 -5.67 -27.52 2.00
CA TYR A 291 -6.36 -26.39 2.64
C TYR A 291 -6.78 -26.70 4.08
N GLY A 292 -7.28 -27.91 4.35
CA GLY A 292 -7.65 -28.39 5.67
C GLY A 292 -6.45 -28.41 6.63
N LEU A 293 -5.29 -28.87 6.16
CA LEU A 293 -4.05 -28.81 6.92
C LEU A 293 -3.66 -27.37 7.29
N ASP A 294 -3.76 -26.42 6.34
CA ASP A 294 -3.53 -24.99 6.63
C ASP A 294 -4.50 -24.45 7.70
N ARG A 295 -5.78 -24.86 7.67
CA ARG A 295 -6.76 -24.47 8.70
C ARG A 295 -6.42 -25.04 10.07
N ILE A 296 -6.07 -26.32 10.16
CA ILE A 296 -5.68 -26.97 11.42
C ILE A 296 -4.44 -26.29 12.00
N LEU A 297 -3.41 -26.06 11.18
CA LEU A 297 -2.19 -25.39 11.63
C LEU A 297 -2.44 -23.96 12.12
N ARG A 298 -3.36 -23.21 11.50
CA ARG A 298 -3.77 -21.88 11.98
C ARG A 298 -4.45 -21.93 13.34
N ILE A 299 -5.34 -22.91 13.55
CA ILE A 299 -6.00 -23.11 14.84
C ILE A 299 -4.94 -23.40 15.91
N VAL A 300 -4.00 -24.31 15.64
CA VAL A 300 -2.91 -24.67 16.56
C VAL A 300 -1.98 -23.48 16.84
N LYS A 301 -1.76 -22.60 15.85
CA LYS A 301 -0.95 -21.38 15.97
C LYS A 301 -1.63 -20.23 16.70
N THR A 302 -2.96 -20.20 16.72
CA THR A 302 -3.71 -19.08 17.25
C THR A 302 -3.63 -19.02 18.78
N ARG A 303 -3.40 -17.83 19.34
CA ARG A 303 -3.39 -17.57 20.79
C ARG A 303 -4.35 -16.44 21.13
N VAL A 304 -5.05 -16.58 22.26
CA VAL A 304 -5.83 -15.49 22.85
C VAL A 304 -4.99 -14.90 23.98
N ALA A 305 -4.79 -13.59 23.95
CA ALA A 305 -3.96 -12.90 24.93
C ALA A 305 -4.55 -11.54 25.30
N THR A 306 -4.09 -10.98 26.41
CA THR A 306 -4.37 -9.59 26.77
C THR A 306 -3.25 -8.70 26.24
N ALA A 307 -3.62 -7.66 25.50
CA ALA A 307 -2.72 -6.65 24.99
C ALA A 307 -2.90 -5.33 25.75
N HIS A 308 -1.80 -4.59 25.89
CA HIS A 308 -1.74 -3.23 26.41
C HIS A 308 -1.51 -2.27 25.24
N LEU A 309 -2.40 -1.30 25.07
CA LEU A 309 -2.36 -0.32 24.00
C LEU A 309 -1.80 0.99 24.53
N HIS A 310 -0.68 1.43 23.96
CA HIS A 310 -0.05 2.71 24.24
C HIS A 310 0.02 3.54 22.96
N ILE A 311 -0.27 4.83 23.05
CA ILE A 311 -0.23 5.71 21.89
C ILE A 311 1.13 6.40 21.83
N ILE A 312 1.68 6.50 20.62
CA ILE A 312 2.83 7.32 20.30
C ILE A 312 2.34 8.41 19.34
N PRO A 313 1.92 9.58 19.86
CA PRO A 313 1.27 10.62 19.07
C PRO A 313 2.14 11.13 17.91
N GLU A 314 3.44 11.30 18.13
CA GLU A 314 4.38 11.85 17.15
C GLU A 314 4.60 10.93 15.95
N LEU A 315 4.33 9.63 16.12
CA LEU A 315 4.38 8.62 15.06
C LEU A 315 3.01 8.25 14.51
N ASP A 316 1.94 8.83 15.06
CA ASP A 316 0.56 8.45 14.78
C ASP A 316 0.35 6.91 14.84
N THR A 317 0.88 6.32 15.91
CA THR A 317 1.07 4.86 16.02
C THR A 317 0.60 4.35 17.36
N VAL A 318 -0.11 3.23 17.37
CA VAL A 318 -0.43 2.45 18.57
C VAL A 318 0.66 1.39 18.78
N ARG A 319 1.39 1.48 19.89
CA ARG A 319 2.26 0.42 20.39
C ARG A 319 1.39 -0.60 21.14
N ILE A 320 1.41 -1.83 20.67
CA ILE A 320 0.63 -2.95 21.21
C ILE A 320 1.61 -3.89 21.90
N GLU A 321 1.48 -4.04 23.20
CA GLU A 321 2.33 -4.92 24.01
C GLU A 321 1.54 -6.15 24.48
N ILE A 322 2.09 -7.35 24.29
CA ILE A 322 1.48 -8.62 24.68
C ILE A 322 2.46 -9.39 25.58
N PRO A 323 2.49 -9.10 26.90
CA PRO A 323 3.55 -9.61 27.79
C PRO A 323 3.55 -11.14 27.92
N ARG A 324 2.38 -11.78 27.88
CA ARG A 324 2.26 -13.24 28.04
C ARG A 324 2.88 -14.04 26.88
N ILE A 325 2.96 -13.45 25.69
CA ILE A 325 3.61 -14.09 24.55
C ILE A 325 5.02 -13.50 24.49
N ASN A 326 6.00 -14.21 25.02
CA ASN A 326 7.37 -13.71 25.12
C ASN A 326 8.38 -14.55 24.32
N ALA A 327 7.96 -15.66 23.70
CA ALA A 327 8.84 -16.45 22.84
C ALA A 327 8.11 -17.11 21.66
N GLY A 328 8.91 -17.66 20.73
CA GLY A 328 8.41 -18.53 19.66
C GLY A 328 8.36 -17.92 18.26
N TRP A 329 9.02 -16.79 18.03
CA TRP A 329 9.17 -16.17 16.70
C TRP A 329 10.62 -15.85 16.35
N HIS A 330 10.85 -15.58 15.07
CA HIS A 330 12.09 -15.04 14.53
C HIS A 330 11.93 -13.56 14.15
N ALA A 331 13.04 -12.83 14.13
CA ALA A 331 13.07 -11.47 13.62
C ALA A 331 12.53 -11.40 12.19
N GLY A 332 11.79 -10.32 11.90
CA GLY A 332 11.14 -10.11 10.61
C GLY A 332 9.91 -10.96 10.33
N GLN A 333 9.48 -11.83 11.26
CA GLN A 333 8.18 -12.49 11.14
C GLN A 333 7.03 -11.53 11.50
N HIS A 334 5.86 -11.83 10.94
CA HIS A 334 4.62 -11.11 11.21
C HIS A 334 3.55 -12.06 11.76
N LEU A 335 2.52 -11.46 12.35
CA LEU A 335 1.32 -12.15 12.80
C LEU A 335 0.09 -11.45 12.25
N ARG A 336 -1.07 -12.07 12.46
CA ARG A 336 -2.37 -11.44 12.24
C ARG A 336 -3.05 -11.18 13.56
N LEU A 337 -3.46 -9.94 13.76
CA LEU A 337 -4.11 -9.47 14.97
C LEU A 337 -5.61 -9.28 14.72
N LYS A 338 -6.43 -9.78 15.65
CA LYS A 338 -7.82 -9.34 15.81
C LYS A 338 -7.98 -8.76 17.21
N VAL A 339 -8.68 -7.64 17.31
CA VAL A 339 -8.96 -6.98 18.59
C VAL A 339 -10.39 -7.32 18.97
N LEU A 340 -10.57 -8.11 20.03
CA LEU A 340 -11.87 -8.60 20.49
C LEU A 340 -12.56 -7.55 21.37
N SER A 341 -12.91 -6.42 20.76
CA SER A 341 -13.59 -5.31 21.41
C SER A 341 -14.69 -4.74 20.53
N LEU A 342 -15.86 -4.45 21.13
CA LEU A 342 -16.97 -3.77 20.45
C LEU A 342 -16.60 -2.34 20.02
N GLY A 343 -15.58 -1.73 20.63
CA GLY A 343 -15.07 -0.43 20.19
C GLY A 343 -14.39 -0.44 18.82
N MET A 344 -14.18 -1.62 18.22
CA MET A 344 -13.77 -1.77 16.82
C MET A 344 -14.96 -1.72 15.84
N GLY A 345 -16.18 -1.49 16.33
CA GLY A 345 -17.42 -1.49 15.56
C GLY A 345 -18.04 -2.89 15.39
N ILE A 346 -19.18 -2.96 14.67
CA ILE A 346 -20.00 -4.18 14.53
C ILE A 346 -19.21 -5.35 13.94
N TRP A 347 -18.36 -5.07 12.93
CA TRP A 347 -17.61 -6.10 12.19
C TRP A 347 -16.09 -6.06 12.41
N GLY A 348 -15.53 -4.95 12.92
CA GLY A 348 -14.07 -4.74 12.96
C GLY A 348 -13.32 -5.69 13.90
N TRP A 349 -13.99 -6.28 14.88
CA TRP A 349 -13.41 -7.30 15.76
C TRP A 349 -13.20 -8.66 15.07
N THR A 350 -13.84 -8.90 13.93
CA THR A 350 -13.72 -10.14 13.15
C THR A 350 -12.55 -10.12 12.14
N GLU A 351 -12.07 -8.92 11.81
CA GLU A 351 -11.07 -8.67 10.76
C GLU A 351 -9.64 -8.96 11.24
N PRO A 352 -8.90 -9.87 10.56
CA PRO A 352 -7.50 -10.13 10.87
C PRO A 352 -6.55 -9.23 10.08
N HIS A 353 -5.76 -8.41 10.77
CA HIS A 353 -4.81 -7.47 10.17
C HIS A 353 -3.34 -7.90 10.38
N PRO A 354 -2.49 -7.91 9.35
CA PRO A 354 -1.10 -8.35 9.47
C PRO A 354 -0.20 -7.26 10.08
N PHE A 355 0.63 -7.63 11.06
CA PHE A 355 1.63 -6.74 11.66
C PHE A 355 2.95 -7.47 11.90
N THR A 356 4.06 -6.82 11.52
CA THR A 356 5.42 -7.29 11.80
C THR A 356 5.70 -7.20 13.30
N ILE A 357 6.34 -8.24 13.85
CA ILE A 357 6.73 -8.25 15.25
C ILE A 357 7.96 -7.35 15.39
N ALA A 358 7.86 -6.34 16.25
CA ALA A 358 8.90 -5.32 16.43
C ALA A 358 9.97 -5.72 17.47
N SER A 359 9.67 -6.69 18.34
CA SER A 359 10.56 -7.18 19.39
C SER A 359 11.25 -8.50 19.06
N VAL A 360 12.36 -8.77 19.72
CA VAL A 360 13.00 -10.10 19.73
C VAL A 360 12.27 -11.08 20.66
N SER A 361 12.28 -12.37 20.29
CA SER A 361 11.87 -13.48 21.18
C SER A 361 12.75 -13.52 22.42
N GLU A 362 12.17 -13.83 23.58
CA GLU A 362 12.84 -13.82 24.90
C GLU A 362 13.48 -12.45 25.19
N ASN A 363 12.70 -11.39 24.96
CA ASN A 363 13.14 -10.01 25.18
C ASN A 363 13.64 -9.79 26.62
N PRO A 364 14.89 -9.31 26.83
CA PRO A 364 15.44 -9.04 28.15
C PRO A 364 14.63 -8.05 29.00
N THR A 365 13.84 -7.18 28.37
CA THR A 365 13.02 -6.18 29.07
C THR A 365 11.76 -6.76 29.70
N GLY A 366 11.37 -7.99 29.33
CA GLY A 366 10.14 -8.62 29.80
C GLY A 366 8.86 -8.08 29.15
N GLU A 367 8.95 -7.12 28.21
CA GLU A 367 7.82 -6.51 27.49
C GLU A 367 7.07 -7.52 26.57
N GLY A 368 7.67 -8.69 26.30
CA GLY A 368 7.07 -9.74 25.46
C GLY A 368 6.98 -9.35 23.98
N LEU A 369 5.84 -9.66 23.35
CA LEU A 369 5.59 -9.42 21.94
C LEU A 369 5.08 -7.98 21.73
N ILE A 370 5.81 -7.21 20.92
CA ILE A 370 5.49 -5.82 20.61
C ILE A 370 5.14 -5.66 19.14
N LEU A 371 4.04 -4.94 18.87
CA LEU A 371 3.65 -4.49 17.53
C LEU A 371 3.58 -2.96 17.52
N MET A 372 3.84 -2.36 16.35
CA MET A 372 3.61 -0.94 16.13
C MET A 372 2.62 -0.79 14.99
N CYS A 373 1.41 -0.31 15.31
CA CYS A 373 0.31 -0.14 14.38
C CYS A 373 0.14 1.34 14.03
N LYS A 374 0.67 1.75 12.88
CA LYS A 374 0.45 3.10 12.36
C LYS A 374 -1.01 3.29 11.95
N ARG A 375 -1.59 4.45 12.27
CA ARG A 375 -2.90 4.86 11.77
C ARG A 375 -2.82 5.17 10.27
N ALA A 376 -3.51 4.38 9.45
CA ALA A 376 -3.42 4.43 7.98
C ALA A 376 -4.72 4.01 7.25
N GLY A 377 -5.80 3.74 7.98
CA GLY A 377 -7.09 3.30 7.43
C GLY A 377 -8.07 2.91 8.53
N ASP A 378 -9.32 2.65 8.15
CA ASP A 378 -10.48 2.58 9.06
C ASP A 378 -10.24 1.73 10.32
N TRP A 379 -9.74 0.50 10.13
CA TRP A 379 -9.49 -0.42 11.24
C TRP A 379 -8.41 0.12 12.19
N THR A 380 -7.31 0.65 11.64
CA THR A 380 -6.20 1.20 12.44
C THR A 380 -6.58 2.51 13.13
N THR A 381 -7.45 3.32 12.51
CA THR A 381 -8.03 4.53 13.11
C THR A 381 -8.94 4.16 14.28
N LYS A 382 -9.81 3.16 14.12
CA LYS A 382 -10.63 2.64 15.23
C LYS A 382 -9.78 2.11 16.37
N LEU A 383 -8.69 1.40 16.08
CA LEU A 383 -7.75 0.94 17.09
C LEU A 383 -7.07 2.11 17.83
N PHE A 384 -6.70 3.17 17.12
CA PHE A 384 -6.12 4.37 17.70
C PHE A 384 -7.09 5.09 18.63
N VAL A 385 -8.35 5.30 18.20
CA VAL A 385 -9.42 5.87 19.03
C VAL A 385 -9.74 4.98 20.23
N LEU A 386 -9.75 3.65 20.03
CA LEU A 386 -9.91 2.69 21.12
C LEU A 386 -8.79 2.84 22.14
N ALA A 387 -7.54 3.02 21.72
CA ALA A 387 -6.42 3.22 22.63
C ALA A 387 -6.49 4.55 23.41
N GLN A 388 -7.17 5.58 22.87
CA GLN A 388 -7.34 6.89 23.54
C GLN A 388 -8.42 6.86 24.63
N THR A 389 -9.48 6.08 24.40
CA THR A 389 -10.65 6.02 25.27
C THR A 389 -10.45 4.96 26.37
N GLY A 390 -10.75 5.28 27.61
CA GLY A 390 -10.78 4.34 28.74
C GLY A 390 -11.95 3.37 28.66
N LYS A 391 -12.08 2.47 29.65
CA LYS A 391 -13.20 1.52 29.71
C LYS A 391 -14.56 2.20 29.89
N ASP A 392 -14.59 3.37 30.51
CA ASP A 392 -15.81 4.10 30.90
C ASP A 392 -15.95 5.47 30.21
N GLY A 393 -15.21 5.71 29.11
CA GLY A 393 -15.22 6.98 28.37
C GLY A 393 -14.25 8.05 28.89
N GLU A 394 -13.62 7.84 30.05
CA GLU A 394 -12.53 8.66 30.58
C GLU A 394 -11.25 8.56 29.70
N PRO A 395 -10.37 9.58 29.66
CA PRO A 395 -9.09 9.48 28.96
C PRO A 395 -8.24 8.34 29.53
N ALA A 396 -7.56 7.59 28.65
CA ALA A 396 -6.72 6.47 29.06
C ALA A 396 -5.67 6.90 30.10
N SER A 397 -5.53 6.14 31.19
CA SER A 397 -4.48 6.30 32.18
C SER A 397 -3.09 6.08 31.56
N ASP A 398 -2.05 6.59 32.20
CA ASP A 398 -0.64 6.47 31.77
C ASP A 398 -0.19 5.00 31.55
N THR A 399 -0.94 4.04 32.13
CA THR A 399 -0.74 2.60 32.04
C THR A 399 -1.34 1.92 30.78
N GLY A 400 -2.01 2.68 29.90
CA GLY A 400 -2.54 2.20 28.61
C GLY A 400 -3.82 1.36 28.69
N ARG A 401 -4.54 1.22 27.57
CA ARG A 401 -5.81 0.45 27.52
C ARG A 401 -5.55 -1.04 27.38
N ARG A 402 -6.18 -1.84 28.24
CA ARG A 402 -6.14 -3.32 28.15
C ARG A 402 -7.27 -3.85 27.27
N VAL A 403 -6.91 -4.67 26.27
CA VAL A 403 -7.87 -5.32 25.37
C VAL A 403 -7.55 -6.79 25.18
N THR A 404 -8.56 -7.62 24.92
CA THR A 404 -8.34 -9.01 24.53
C THR A 404 -8.09 -9.08 23.03
N VAL A 405 -7.05 -9.80 22.63
CA VAL A 405 -6.67 -9.97 21.24
C VAL A 405 -6.53 -11.44 20.87
N LEU A 406 -6.80 -11.74 19.60
CA LEU A 406 -6.52 -13.03 18.99
C LEU A 406 -5.34 -12.86 18.03
N VAL A 407 -4.30 -13.65 18.28
CA VAL A 407 -3.01 -13.60 17.61
C VAL A 407 -2.84 -14.86 16.77
N ASP A 408 -2.86 -14.73 15.45
CA ASP A 408 -2.66 -15.80 14.47
C ASP A 408 -1.25 -15.70 13.85
N GLY A 409 -0.36 -16.65 14.14
CA GLY A 409 1.02 -16.63 13.65
C GLY A 409 1.98 -17.50 14.47
N PRO A 410 3.30 -17.32 14.32
CA PRO A 410 3.98 -16.37 13.42
C PRO A 410 4.00 -16.83 11.94
N TYR A 411 4.25 -15.90 11.03
CA TYR A 411 4.33 -16.10 9.57
C TYR A 411 5.51 -15.33 8.96
N GLY A 412 5.89 -15.67 7.73
CA GLY A 412 6.92 -14.96 6.98
C GLY A 412 8.33 -15.10 7.57
N GLY A 413 9.13 -14.04 7.45
CA GLY A 413 10.49 -13.94 7.96
C GLY A 413 11.58 -14.37 6.95
N PRO A 414 12.83 -14.54 7.41
CA PRO A 414 14.02 -14.78 6.56
C PRO A 414 14.06 -16.14 5.85
N GLY A 415 12.96 -16.92 5.87
CA GLY A 415 12.96 -18.28 5.34
C GLY A 415 13.98 -19.15 6.09
N HIS A 416 14.85 -19.85 5.36
CA HIS A 416 15.92 -20.67 5.94
C HIS A 416 17.22 -19.90 6.23
N ALA A 417 17.27 -18.59 5.97
CA ALA A 417 18.44 -17.79 6.31
C ALA A 417 18.54 -17.60 7.82
N VAL A 418 19.73 -17.86 8.38
CA VAL A 418 20.02 -17.65 9.79
C VAL A 418 20.67 -16.29 9.95
N ILE A 419 19.88 -15.27 10.31
CA ILE A 419 20.32 -13.87 10.39
C ILE A 419 21.53 -13.70 11.34
N SER A 420 21.57 -14.42 12.45
CA SER A 420 22.68 -14.36 13.41
C SER A 420 24.01 -14.97 12.90
N SER A 421 24.01 -15.60 11.72
CA SER A 421 25.20 -16.20 11.12
C SER A 421 26.06 -15.22 10.31
N PHE A 422 25.57 -14.00 10.02
CA PHE A 422 26.30 -12.97 9.27
C PHE A 422 27.27 -12.18 10.16
N SER A 423 28.43 -11.76 9.61
CA SER A 423 29.44 -10.96 10.32
C SER A 423 29.10 -9.47 10.38
N GLY A 424 28.39 -8.97 9.35
CA GLY A 424 27.94 -7.59 9.27
C GLY A 424 26.47 -7.50 8.84
N ALA A 425 25.78 -6.44 9.23
CA ALA A 425 24.42 -6.17 8.80
C ALA A 425 24.17 -4.69 8.54
N ILE A 426 23.43 -4.37 7.49
CA ILE A 426 22.82 -3.06 7.25
C ILE A 426 21.32 -3.24 7.06
N ILE A 427 20.53 -2.58 7.90
CA ILE A 427 19.06 -2.67 7.84
C ILE A 427 18.50 -1.29 7.51
N VAL A 428 17.89 -1.17 6.33
CA VAL A 428 17.30 0.05 5.81
C VAL A 428 15.79 0.00 5.97
N ALA A 429 15.25 0.92 6.76
CA ALA A 429 13.84 1.05 7.04
C ALA A 429 13.27 2.37 6.51
N GLY A 430 12.09 2.33 5.89
CA GLY A 430 11.31 3.51 5.51
C GLY A 430 10.00 3.58 6.30
N GLY A 431 9.74 4.69 6.98
CA GLY A 431 8.50 4.90 7.73
C GLY A 431 8.23 3.80 8.78
N SER A 432 7.08 3.13 8.69
CA SER A 432 6.67 2.02 9.57
C SER A 432 7.48 0.74 9.39
N GLY A 433 8.32 0.65 8.34
CA GLY A 433 9.28 -0.45 8.14
C GLY A 433 10.33 -0.57 9.25
N ILE A 434 10.40 0.40 10.17
CA ILE A 434 11.25 0.36 11.36
C ILE A 434 10.99 -0.86 12.25
N THR A 435 9.77 -1.40 12.27
CA THR A 435 9.40 -2.60 13.03
C THR A 435 10.22 -3.84 12.64
N TYR A 436 10.41 -4.05 11.33
CA TYR A 436 11.28 -5.10 10.81
C TYR A 436 12.73 -4.88 11.26
N ALA A 437 13.19 -3.62 11.21
CA ALA A 437 14.56 -3.29 11.52
C ALA A 437 14.90 -3.44 13.01
N LEU A 438 13.99 -3.01 13.90
CA LEU A 438 14.12 -3.18 15.34
C LEU A 438 14.25 -4.64 15.74
N SER A 439 13.34 -5.50 15.27
CA SER A 439 13.40 -6.94 15.61
C SER A 439 14.68 -7.60 15.09
N THR A 440 15.17 -7.18 13.92
CA THR A 440 16.41 -7.71 13.33
C THR A 440 17.65 -7.27 14.09
N VAL A 441 17.76 -5.98 14.42
CA VAL A 441 18.89 -5.44 15.19
C VAL A 441 18.89 -6.04 16.60
N GLU A 442 17.74 -6.13 17.26
CA GLU A 442 17.61 -6.77 18.57
C GLU A 442 18.01 -8.25 18.56
N ASP A 443 17.62 -9.02 17.54
CA ASP A 443 17.99 -10.44 17.42
C ASP A 443 19.49 -10.64 17.17
N LEU A 444 20.12 -9.76 16.39
CA LEU A 444 21.57 -9.78 16.18
C LEU A 444 22.34 -9.48 17.48
N LEU A 445 21.94 -8.44 18.21
CA LEU A 445 22.54 -8.09 19.51
C LEU A 445 22.28 -9.18 20.56
N HIS A 446 21.07 -9.73 20.60
CA HIS A 446 20.70 -10.80 21.53
C HIS A 446 21.47 -12.08 21.25
N SER A 447 21.57 -12.48 19.98
CA SER A 447 22.35 -13.65 19.59
C SER A 447 23.83 -13.48 19.90
N HIS A 448 24.38 -12.28 19.67
CA HIS A 448 25.78 -12.00 19.99
C HIS A 448 26.06 -12.05 21.50
N ALA A 449 25.20 -11.44 22.32
CA ALA A 449 25.31 -11.48 23.79
C ALA A 449 25.29 -12.91 24.35
N ALA A 450 24.55 -13.83 23.70
CA ALA A 450 24.51 -15.25 24.05
C ALA A 450 25.67 -16.07 23.44
N SER A 451 26.73 -15.42 22.93
CA SER A 451 27.82 -16.04 22.15
C SER A 451 27.37 -16.84 20.92
N ALA A 452 26.10 -16.72 20.54
CA ALA A 452 25.45 -17.48 19.49
C ALA A 452 25.33 -16.71 18.17
N GLY A 453 25.96 -15.54 18.04
CA GLY A 453 25.89 -14.66 16.86
C GLY A 453 27.25 -14.14 16.40
N ARG A 454 27.43 -14.05 15.08
CA ARG A 454 28.68 -13.58 14.44
C ARG A 454 28.73 -12.08 14.13
N ALA A 455 27.61 -11.37 14.27
CA ALA A 455 27.56 -9.96 13.93
C ALA A 455 28.54 -9.15 14.80
N ARG A 456 29.35 -8.32 14.14
CA ARG A 456 30.29 -7.38 14.77
C ARG A 456 29.99 -5.94 14.40
N VAL A 457 29.42 -5.71 13.22
CA VAL A 457 29.06 -4.39 12.71
C VAL A 457 27.60 -4.41 12.28
N ILE A 458 26.83 -3.46 12.81
CA ILE A 458 25.41 -3.28 12.51
C ILE A 458 25.16 -1.81 12.17
N GLU A 459 24.57 -1.55 11.02
CA GLU A 459 24.09 -0.22 10.61
C GLU A 459 22.57 -0.25 10.49
N LEU A 460 21.89 0.55 11.30
CA LEU A 460 20.45 0.78 11.18
C LEU A 460 20.22 2.12 10.47
N VAL A 461 19.66 2.07 9.27
CA VAL A 461 19.31 3.27 8.49
C VAL A 461 17.80 3.45 8.54
N TRP A 462 17.32 4.56 9.09
CA TRP A 462 15.87 4.84 9.16
C TRP A 462 15.51 6.11 8.41
N SER A 463 14.74 5.99 7.33
CA SER A 463 14.24 7.13 6.56
C SER A 463 12.81 7.46 6.97
N VAL A 464 12.61 8.70 7.44
CA VAL A 464 11.34 9.26 7.90
C VAL A 464 11.00 10.54 7.13
N GLN A 465 9.74 10.96 7.19
CA GLN A 465 9.33 12.22 6.59
C GLN A 465 9.72 13.40 7.47
N ASN A 466 9.37 13.35 8.75
CA ASN A 466 9.59 14.43 9.72
C ASN A 466 10.66 14.02 10.74
N PRO A 467 11.55 14.94 11.14
CA PRO A 467 12.55 14.67 12.18
C PRO A 467 11.92 14.39 13.55
N SER A 468 10.70 14.89 13.80
CA SER A 468 9.96 14.65 15.04
C SER A 468 9.62 13.18 15.29
N ALA A 469 9.62 12.35 14.25
CA ALA A 469 9.46 10.91 14.38
C ALA A 469 10.57 10.26 15.22
N LEU A 470 11.74 10.89 15.34
CA LEU A 470 12.85 10.38 16.12
C LEU A 470 12.60 10.47 17.63
N PHE A 471 11.95 11.55 18.11
CA PHE A 471 11.79 11.84 19.54
C PHE A 471 11.32 10.65 20.38
N PRO A 472 10.17 10.00 20.07
CA PRO A 472 9.70 8.86 20.86
C PRO A 472 10.57 7.61 20.74
N MET A 473 11.44 7.54 19.72
CA MET A 473 12.32 6.40 19.48
C MET A 473 13.69 6.53 20.17
N VAL A 474 14.09 7.73 20.60
CA VAL A 474 15.38 7.97 21.26
C VAL A 474 15.62 7.03 22.46
N PRO A 475 14.67 6.83 23.40
CA PRO A 475 14.92 5.92 24.53
C PRO A 475 15.19 4.47 24.11
N LEU A 476 14.49 4.00 23.07
CA LEU A 476 14.71 2.66 22.52
C LEU A 476 16.09 2.57 21.85
N PHE A 477 16.44 3.54 21.02
CA PHE A 477 17.74 3.58 20.33
C PHE A 477 18.91 3.70 21.30
N SER A 478 18.79 4.49 22.37
CA SER A 478 19.79 4.56 23.44
C SER A 478 20.01 3.19 24.08
N ARG A 479 18.93 2.47 24.43
CA ARG A 479 19.03 1.10 24.98
C ARG A 479 19.75 0.14 24.03
N LEU A 480 19.46 0.22 22.72
CA LEU A 480 20.14 -0.61 21.72
C LEU A 480 21.63 -0.27 21.60
N LEU A 481 21.98 1.03 21.61
CA LEU A 481 23.37 1.50 21.56
C LEU A 481 24.15 1.08 22.81
N ASP A 482 23.57 1.22 24.00
CA ASP A 482 24.21 0.80 25.26
C ASP A 482 24.44 -0.72 25.29
N ARG A 483 23.45 -1.49 24.82
CA ARG A 483 23.59 -2.95 24.68
C ARG A 483 24.65 -3.35 23.65
N ALA A 484 24.76 -2.62 22.54
CA ALA A 484 25.80 -2.87 21.55
C ALA A 484 27.19 -2.60 22.14
N ARG A 485 27.36 -1.51 22.89
CA ARG A 485 28.62 -1.19 23.59
C ARG A 485 28.99 -2.24 24.64
N SER A 486 28.04 -2.69 25.45
CA SER A 486 28.31 -3.69 26.49
C SER A 486 28.65 -5.07 25.93
N THR A 487 28.26 -5.34 24.69
CA THR A 487 28.54 -6.61 24.00
C THR A 487 29.70 -6.53 23.01
N GLY A 488 30.29 -5.34 22.80
CA GLY A 488 31.40 -5.14 21.86
C GLY A 488 31.00 -5.11 20.38
N VAL A 489 29.71 -4.94 20.07
CA VAL A 489 29.20 -4.78 18.70
C VAL A 489 29.23 -3.32 18.30
N SER A 490 29.77 -3.01 17.12
CA SER A 490 29.68 -1.67 16.54
C SER A 490 28.28 -1.45 15.96
N LEU A 491 27.42 -0.74 16.69
CA LEU A 491 26.10 -0.30 16.22
C LEU A 491 26.13 1.19 15.86
N GLN A 492 25.70 1.51 14.65
CA GLN A 492 25.41 2.88 14.22
C GLN A 492 23.94 2.97 13.77
N ILE A 493 23.25 4.02 14.22
CA ILE A 493 21.87 4.31 13.88
C ILE A 493 21.85 5.66 13.14
N SER A 494 21.52 5.61 11.86
CA SER A 494 21.53 6.77 10.96
C SER A 494 20.10 7.09 10.53
N VAL A 495 19.56 8.19 11.05
CA VAL A 495 18.19 8.64 10.78
C VAL A 495 18.21 9.73 9.73
N PHE A 496 17.47 9.52 8.65
CA PHE A 496 17.36 10.44 7.52
C PHE A 496 15.95 11.01 7.46
N TYR A 497 15.79 12.34 7.35
CA TYR A 497 14.48 12.96 7.19
C TYR A 497 14.36 13.69 5.86
N THR A 498 13.22 13.51 5.18
CA THR A 498 13.04 13.98 3.79
C THR A 498 12.23 15.26 3.64
N ARG A 499 11.53 15.74 4.69
CA ARG A 499 10.81 17.03 4.66
C ARG A 499 11.59 18.09 5.43
N ALA A 500 11.84 19.23 4.80
CA ALA A 500 12.31 20.42 5.49
C ALA A 500 11.20 20.99 6.38
N GLN A 501 11.51 21.36 7.61
CA GLN A 501 10.63 22.15 8.48
C GLN A 501 11.10 23.60 8.48
N ALA A 502 10.15 24.55 8.54
CA ALA A 502 10.44 25.99 8.62
C ALA A 502 11.13 26.35 9.95
N GLU A 503 10.86 25.58 11.01
CA GLU A 503 11.55 25.67 12.28
C GLU A 503 12.56 24.53 12.39
N THR A 504 13.83 24.90 12.55
CA THR A 504 14.89 23.96 12.89
C THR A 504 14.54 23.22 14.19
N PRO A 505 14.43 21.87 14.22
CA PRO A 505 14.26 21.09 15.47
C PRO A 505 15.51 21.10 16.37
N THR A 506 16.42 22.06 16.14
CA THR A 506 17.79 22.10 16.62
C THR A 506 17.91 22.56 18.07
N GLN A 507 16.82 22.98 18.73
CA GLN A 507 16.83 23.26 20.17
C GLN A 507 16.52 22.03 21.03
N ALA A 508 15.74 21.05 20.56
CA ALA A 508 15.35 19.88 21.35
C ALA A 508 16.30 18.66 21.21
N LEU A 509 17.16 18.62 20.19
CA LEU A 509 18.05 17.49 19.87
C LEU A 509 19.55 17.81 20.03
N GLN A 510 19.92 18.80 20.84
CA GLN A 510 21.30 19.31 20.88
C GLN A 510 22.37 18.28 21.31
N VAL A 511 21.99 17.17 21.93
CA VAL A 511 22.92 16.05 22.22
C VAL A 511 22.23 14.72 21.93
N LEU A 512 22.48 14.16 20.74
CA LEU A 512 22.14 12.78 20.43
C LEU A 512 23.17 11.84 21.08
N PRO A 513 22.77 10.64 21.56
CA PRO A 513 23.69 9.61 22.02
C PRO A 513 24.75 9.28 20.96
N SER A 514 25.99 9.04 21.38
CA SER A 514 27.06 8.68 20.43
C SER A 514 26.69 7.38 19.68
N GLY A 515 26.70 7.44 18.36
CA GLY A 515 26.23 6.36 17.49
C GLY A 515 24.81 6.55 16.95
N LEU A 516 24.07 7.57 17.39
CA LEU A 516 22.81 8.02 16.78
C LEU A 516 23.05 9.32 16.00
N SER A 517 22.73 9.33 14.70
CA SER A 517 22.81 10.53 13.85
C SER A 517 21.44 10.87 13.25
N LEU A 518 21.20 12.17 13.07
CA LEU A 518 20.05 12.70 12.35
C LEU A 518 20.57 13.57 11.19
N THR A 519 20.23 13.24 9.96
CA THR A 519 20.75 13.90 8.76
C THR A 519 19.60 14.26 7.80
N PRO A 520 19.56 15.48 7.24
CA PRO A 520 18.60 15.82 6.20
C PRO A 520 18.86 15.06 4.90
N GLY A 521 17.80 14.81 4.14
CA GLY A 521 17.87 14.21 2.80
C GLY A 521 17.66 12.71 2.78
N ARG A 522 18.04 12.08 1.67
CA ARG A 522 17.89 10.63 1.47
C ARG A 522 19.21 9.89 1.72
N PRO A 523 19.17 8.66 2.25
CA PRO A 523 20.39 7.92 2.55
C PRO A 523 21.15 7.54 1.28
N HIS A 524 22.46 7.83 1.26
CA HIS A 524 23.38 7.35 0.23
C HIS A 524 23.76 5.88 0.48
N LEU A 525 22.84 4.96 0.14
CA LEU A 525 22.94 3.54 0.45
C LEU A 525 24.24 2.87 -0.03
N GLU A 526 24.79 3.30 -1.16
CA GLU A 526 26.06 2.77 -1.69
C GLU A 526 27.25 3.09 -0.77
N ARG A 527 27.33 4.34 -0.28
CA ARG A 527 28.37 4.75 0.67
C ARG A 527 28.21 4.05 2.01
N LEU A 528 26.98 3.95 2.50
CA LEU A 528 26.67 3.26 3.76
C LEU A 528 27.03 1.77 3.69
N LEU A 529 26.64 1.08 2.61
CA LEU A 529 26.99 -0.33 2.41
C LEU A 529 28.51 -0.51 2.31
N THR A 530 29.21 0.35 1.56
CA THR A 530 30.67 0.32 1.47
C THR A 530 31.33 0.50 2.85
N GLY A 531 30.84 1.46 3.64
CA GLY A 531 31.35 1.68 5.00
C GLY A 531 31.08 0.52 5.96
N VAL A 532 29.96 -0.19 5.83
CA VAL A 532 29.70 -1.41 6.61
C VAL A 532 30.63 -2.54 6.18
N VAL A 533 30.84 -2.72 4.88
CA VAL A 533 31.75 -3.73 4.31
C VAL A 533 33.17 -3.53 4.83
N ASP A 534 33.68 -2.30 4.74
CA ASP A 534 35.05 -1.97 5.13
C ASP A 534 35.24 -2.15 6.65
N ARG A 535 34.34 -1.59 7.48
CA ARG A 535 34.38 -1.78 8.94
C ARG A 535 34.26 -3.25 9.36
N THR A 536 33.40 -4.03 8.73
CA THR A 536 33.25 -5.46 9.04
C THR A 536 34.55 -6.20 8.74
N SER A 537 35.18 -5.90 7.60
CA SER A 537 36.47 -6.48 7.23
C SER A 537 37.56 -6.12 8.24
N GLU A 538 37.66 -4.86 8.63
CA GLU A 538 38.65 -4.39 9.61
C GLU A 538 38.50 -5.06 10.97
N VAL A 539 37.26 -5.10 11.52
CA VAL A 539 36.99 -5.69 12.83
C VAL A 539 37.25 -7.19 12.83
N CYS A 540 36.83 -7.93 11.79
CA CYS A 540 37.08 -9.36 11.72
C CYS A 540 38.57 -9.69 11.54
N VAL A 541 39.31 -8.90 10.77
CA VAL A 541 40.78 -9.06 10.61
C VAL A 541 41.49 -8.81 11.94
N ALA A 542 41.12 -7.73 12.65
CA ALA A 542 41.72 -7.39 13.95
C ALA A 542 41.45 -8.48 15.00
N SER A 543 40.25 -9.06 15.00
CA SER A 543 39.85 -10.12 15.94
C SER A 543 40.22 -11.54 15.49
N GLN A 544 40.91 -11.70 14.34
CA GLN A 544 41.22 -13.01 13.72
C GLN A 544 39.98 -13.91 13.51
N GLU A 545 38.82 -13.30 13.29
CA GLU A 545 37.56 -14.02 13.06
C GLU A 545 37.28 -14.22 11.56
N GLN A 546 36.65 -15.34 11.21
CA GLN A 546 36.28 -15.62 9.83
C GLN A 546 35.06 -14.79 9.40
N LEU A 547 35.20 -14.08 8.28
CA LEU A 547 34.10 -13.35 7.63
C LEU A 547 33.03 -14.30 7.08
N SER A 548 31.77 -14.05 7.46
CA SER A 548 30.61 -14.86 7.11
C SER A 548 29.49 -14.05 6.43
N GLY A 549 29.86 -13.14 5.54
CA GLY A 549 28.91 -12.38 4.72
C GLY A 549 28.30 -11.18 5.42
N ILE A 550 27.60 -10.37 4.63
CA ILE A 550 26.86 -9.18 5.08
C ILE A 550 25.39 -9.30 4.72
N LEU A 551 24.52 -9.08 5.71
CA LEU A 551 23.08 -9.00 5.51
C LEU A 551 22.66 -7.57 5.15
N VAL A 552 21.89 -7.42 4.08
CA VAL A 552 21.22 -6.17 3.70
C VAL A 552 19.72 -6.39 3.84
N GLY A 553 19.13 -5.86 4.92
CA GLY A 553 17.68 -5.84 5.09
C GLY A 553 17.10 -4.55 4.54
N ALA A 554 16.03 -4.60 3.75
CA ALA A 554 15.33 -3.42 3.26
C ALA A 554 13.83 -3.56 3.46
N CYS A 555 13.21 -2.62 4.17
CA CYS A 555 11.78 -2.64 4.47
C CYS A 555 11.19 -1.22 4.39
N GLY A 556 10.23 -0.99 3.50
CA GLY A 556 9.63 0.33 3.31
C GLY A 556 8.94 0.47 1.96
N PRO A 557 8.80 1.72 1.44
CA PRO A 557 8.28 1.97 0.11
C PRO A 557 9.06 1.18 -0.95
N VAL A 558 8.36 0.73 -2.00
CA VAL A 558 8.95 -0.10 -3.08
C VAL A 558 10.19 0.55 -3.69
N SER A 559 10.20 1.87 -3.86
CA SER A 559 11.37 2.60 -4.39
C SER A 559 12.60 2.50 -3.50
N LEU A 560 12.43 2.48 -2.17
CA LEU A 560 13.54 2.35 -1.22
C LEU A 560 14.10 0.92 -1.23
N THR A 561 13.23 -0.09 -1.27
CA THR A 561 13.66 -1.49 -1.31
C THR A 561 14.31 -1.85 -2.65
N GLU A 562 13.74 -1.39 -3.77
CA GLU A 562 14.34 -1.54 -5.11
C GLU A 562 15.72 -0.86 -5.19
N LYS A 563 15.87 0.36 -4.65
CA LYS A 563 17.16 1.05 -4.62
C LYS A 563 18.21 0.30 -3.79
N ALA A 564 17.83 -0.26 -2.66
CA ALA A 564 18.72 -1.12 -1.87
C ALA A 564 19.14 -2.36 -2.67
N GLY A 565 18.21 -2.97 -3.41
CA GLY A 565 18.50 -4.09 -4.30
C GLY A 565 19.45 -3.74 -5.43
N ASP A 566 19.28 -2.58 -6.06
CA ASP A 566 20.17 -2.12 -7.13
C ASP A 566 21.60 -1.87 -6.63
N VAL A 567 21.74 -1.26 -5.45
CA VAL A 567 23.05 -1.04 -4.81
C VAL A 567 23.77 -2.35 -4.53
N VAL A 568 23.07 -3.38 -4.05
CA VAL A 568 23.67 -4.71 -3.83
C VAL A 568 24.07 -5.36 -5.16
N ARG A 569 23.25 -5.21 -6.21
CA ARG A 569 23.52 -5.78 -7.54
C ARG A 569 24.70 -5.13 -8.25
N SER A 570 24.87 -3.82 -8.12
CA SER A 570 25.96 -3.06 -8.74
C SER A 570 27.21 -2.97 -7.87
N PHE A 571 27.22 -3.63 -6.70
CA PHE A 571 28.33 -3.55 -5.76
C PHE A 571 29.63 -4.16 -6.32
N ASP A 572 30.78 -3.61 -5.90
CA ASP A 572 32.09 -4.07 -6.36
C ASP A 572 32.29 -5.58 -6.09
N ARG A 573 32.56 -6.34 -7.15
CA ARG A 573 32.65 -7.81 -7.11
C ARG A 573 33.82 -8.33 -6.28
N LYS A 574 34.91 -7.55 -6.15
CA LYS A 574 36.07 -7.96 -5.35
C LYS A 574 35.74 -7.83 -3.87
N LYS A 575 35.21 -6.67 -3.45
CA LYS A 575 34.73 -6.43 -2.07
C LYS A 575 33.62 -7.40 -1.69
N PHE A 576 32.65 -7.65 -2.59
CA PHE A 576 31.57 -8.62 -2.38
C PHE A 576 32.10 -10.02 -2.01
N LYS A 577 33.11 -10.52 -2.74
CA LYS A 577 33.72 -11.84 -2.48
C LYS A 577 34.57 -11.84 -1.22
N ALA A 578 35.28 -10.74 -0.92
CA ALA A 578 36.16 -10.63 0.22
C ALA A 578 35.43 -10.80 1.56
N VAL A 579 34.21 -10.26 1.68
CA VAL A 579 33.39 -10.40 2.90
C VAL A 579 32.59 -11.71 2.96
N GLY A 580 32.72 -12.59 1.96
CA GLY A 580 31.99 -13.85 1.90
C GLY A 580 30.59 -13.76 1.28
N GLY A 581 30.27 -12.65 0.62
CA GLY A 581 29.01 -12.37 -0.09
C GLY A 581 28.11 -11.37 0.64
N ILE A 582 27.25 -10.70 -0.12
CA ILE A 582 26.22 -9.78 0.40
C ILE A 582 24.84 -10.36 0.07
N GLU A 583 24.01 -10.58 1.08
CA GLU A 583 22.68 -11.13 0.92
C GLU A 583 21.60 -10.09 1.17
N LEU A 584 20.70 -9.94 0.21
CA LEU A 584 19.60 -8.99 0.28
C LEU A 584 18.31 -9.68 0.75
N GLN A 585 17.68 -9.09 1.76
CA GLN A 585 16.35 -9.43 2.23
C GLN A 585 15.42 -8.23 2.10
N GLU A 586 14.52 -8.28 1.12
CA GLU A 586 13.50 -7.25 0.89
C GLU A 586 12.17 -7.67 1.53
N GLU A 587 11.59 -6.77 2.32
CA GLU A 587 10.22 -6.86 2.83
C GLU A 587 9.41 -5.68 2.29
N ASN A 588 8.56 -5.95 1.29
CA ASN A 588 7.73 -4.93 0.67
C ASN A 588 6.40 -4.80 1.44
N PHE A 589 6.30 -3.78 2.29
CA PHE A 589 5.01 -3.37 2.86
C PHE A 589 4.50 -2.15 2.11
N SER A 590 3.57 -2.40 1.18
CA SER A 590 2.84 -1.34 0.49
C SER A 590 1.79 -0.75 1.44
N CYS A 591 2.14 0.31 2.15
CA CYS A 591 1.16 1.35 2.46
C CYS A 591 1.15 2.27 1.23
N ALA A 592 0.14 2.11 0.38
CA ALA A 592 -0.06 3.05 -0.73
C ALA A 592 -0.44 4.43 -0.16
N PHE A 593 -0.40 5.44 -1.04
CA PHE A 593 -0.82 6.83 -0.88
C PHE A 593 0.27 7.89 -0.68
N THR A 594 0.32 8.84 -1.61
CA THR A 594 0.32 10.28 -1.31
C THR A 594 -0.15 11.08 -2.54
N PRO A 595 -1.01 12.10 -2.39
CA PRO A 595 -1.36 13.05 -3.46
C PRO A 595 -0.22 14.03 -3.77
N THR A 596 -0.38 14.82 -4.84
CA THR A 596 0.51 15.94 -5.19
C THR A 596 0.63 16.92 -4.02
N LYS A 597 1.87 17.26 -3.60
CA LYS A 597 2.16 18.18 -2.51
C LYS A 597 2.76 19.48 -3.04
N THR A 598 2.35 20.59 -2.45
CA THR A 598 2.88 21.93 -2.77
C THR A 598 3.77 22.42 -1.64
N TYR A 599 4.95 22.92 -1.98
CA TYR A 599 5.93 23.50 -1.07
C TYR A 599 6.21 24.94 -1.48
N HIS A 600 6.37 25.84 -0.51
CA HIS A 600 6.92 27.17 -0.76
C HIS A 600 8.42 27.15 -0.47
N ILE A 601 9.21 27.58 -1.44
CA ILE A 601 10.67 27.68 -1.35
C ILE A 601 11.01 29.16 -1.34
N THR A 602 11.73 29.62 -0.33
CA THR A 602 12.36 30.95 -0.32
C THR A 602 13.86 30.72 -0.30
N LEU A 603 14.59 31.32 -1.24
CA LEU A 603 16.05 31.26 -1.30
C LEU A 603 16.66 32.36 -0.41
N ASP A 604 17.95 32.22 -0.10
CA ASP A 604 18.68 33.16 0.77
C ASP A 604 18.74 34.59 0.20
N ASP A 605 18.59 34.74 -1.12
CA ASP A 605 18.50 36.04 -1.82
C ASP A 605 17.11 36.68 -1.74
N GLY A 606 16.15 36.04 -1.06
CA GLY A 606 14.77 36.50 -0.92
C GLY A 606 13.84 36.13 -2.08
N SER A 607 14.34 35.49 -3.14
CA SER A 607 13.48 34.96 -4.21
C SER A 607 12.61 33.81 -3.71
N ALA A 608 11.39 33.69 -4.25
CA ALA A 608 10.43 32.70 -3.77
C ALA A 608 9.69 31.97 -4.90
N TYR A 609 9.50 30.67 -4.69
CA TYR A 609 8.95 29.74 -5.66
C TYR A 609 7.91 28.82 -5.00
N THR A 610 7.04 28.26 -5.83
CA THR A 610 6.09 27.22 -5.45
C THR A 610 6.50 25.92 -6.13
N LEU A 611 6.95 24.93 -5.36
CA LEU A 611 7.34 23.61 -5.85
C LEU A 611 6.19 22.62 -5.65
N ARG A 612 5.64 22.10 -6.74
CA ARG A 612 4.65 21.01 -6.71
C ARG A 612 5.34 19.68 -6.99
N VAL A 613 5.05 18.67 -6.18
CA VAL A 613 5.68 17.34 -6.24
C VAL A 613 4.61 16.27 -6.22
N SER A 614 4.58 15.39 -7.22
CA SER A 614 3.55 14.35 -7.35
C SER A 614 4.17 12.95 -7.31
N PRO A 615 3.47 11.91 -6.83
CA PRO A 615 3.92 10.54 -7.06
C PRO A 615 4.03 10.23 -8.57
N PRO A 616 4.79 9.20 -8.96
CA PRO A 616 4.74 8.68 -10.32
C PRO A 616 3.30 8.30 -10.69
N PRO A 617 2.85 8.55 -11.93
CA PRO A 617 1.47 8.27 -12.33
C PRO A 617 1.13 6.80 -12.10
N THR A 618 0.07 6.57 -11.33
CA THR A 618 -0.56 5.24 -11.23
C THR A 618 -1.19 4.96 -12.61
N PRO A 619 -1.12 3.71 -13.14
CA PRO A 619 -1.81 3.39 -14.39
C PRO A 619 -3.28 3.79 -14.29
N ALA A 620 -3.82 4.37 -15.38
CA ALA A 620 -5.21 4.82 -15.47
C ALA A 620 -6.17 3.81 -14.81
N GLY A 621 -6.93 4.30 -13.83
CA GLY A 621 -7.80 3.50 -12.98
C GLY A 621 -9.07 4.27 -12.63
N GLU A 622 -10.09 3.50 -12.28
CA GLU A 622 -11.53 3.81 -12.12
C GLU A 622 -11.89 4.81 -10.99
N THR A 623 -11.01 5.74 -10.64
CA THR A 623 -11.24 6.74 -9.57
C THR A 623 -10.87 8.13 -10.07
N TYR A 624 -11.63 9.15 -9.68
CA TYR A 624 -11.34 10.54 -10.09
C TYR A 624 -9.99 11.00 -9.49
N THR A 625 -9.09 11.56 -10.32
CA THR A 625 -7.77 12.04 -9.91
C THR A 625 -7.45 13.43 -10.44
N PRO A 626 -6.71 14.27 -9.70
CA PRO A 626 -6.20 15.54 -10.22
C PRO A 626 -5.29 15.34 -11.44
N ASN A 627 -5.11 16.40 -12.22
CA ASN A 627 -4.18 16.45 -13.35
C ASN A 627 -2.75 16.14 -12.89
N THR A 628 -2.04 15.36 -13.70
CA THR A 628 -0.60 15.11 -13.47
C THR A 628 0.19 16.41 -13.68
N LEU A 629 1.38 16.52 -13.09
CA LEU A 629 2.25 17.69 -13.28
C LEU A 629 2.63 17.97 -14.74
N VAL A 630 2.65 16.94 -15.60
CA VAL A 630 2.89 17.11 -17.04
C VAL A 630 1.74 17.88 -17.68
N HIS A 631 0.51 17.42 -17.48
CA HIS A 631 -0.70 18.11 -17.95
C HIS A 631 -0.84 19.52 -17.34
N GLU A 632 -0.56 19.70 -16.06
CA GLU A 632 -0.57 21.03 -15.44
C GLU A 632 0.44 21.98 -16.10
N HIS A 633 1.67 21.51 -16.35
CA HIS A 633 2.70 22.29 -17.02
C HIS A 633 2.29 22.67 -18.45
N THR A 634 1.77 21.71 -19.23
CA THR A 634 1.30 21.94 -20.60
C THR A 634 0.15 22.95 -20.63
N LEU A 635 -0.82 22.83 -19.72
CA LEU A 635 -1.93 23.79 -19.61
C LEU A 635 -1.44 25.20 -19.26
N LEU A 636 -0.54 25.32 -18.28
CA LEU A 636 0.02 26.63 -17.90
C LEU A 636 0.79 27.27 -19.06
N GLN A 637 1.59 26.49 -19.81
CA GLN A 637 2.28 26.99 -21.00
C GLN A 637 1.28 27.44 -22.07
N HIS A 638 0.29 26.61 -22.39
CA HIS A 638 -0.73 26.90 -23.39
C HIS A 638 -1.54 28.15 -23.05
N LEU A 639 -1.95 28.31 -21.79
CA LEU A 639 -2.66 29.50 -21.34
C LEU A 639 -1.74 30.72 -21.41
N SER A 640 -0.51 30.63 -20.91
CA SER A 640 0.43 31.76 -20.94
C SER A 640 0.75 32.28 -22.35
N SER A 641 0.63 31.45 -23.39
CA SER A 641 0.85 31.84 -24.78
C SER A 641 -0.39 32.39 -25.48
N ASN A 642 -1.59 32.03 -25.02
CA ASN A 642 -2.84 32.32 -25.74
C ASN A 642 -3.76 33.27 -24.97
N THR A 643 -3.50 33.55 -23.70
CA THR A 643 -4.31 34.43 -22.86
C THR A 643 -3.45 35.42 -22.08
N SER A 644 -4.11 36.46 -21.59
CA SER A 644 -3.61 37.49 -20.68
C SER A 644 -3.86 37.14 -19.21
N LEU A 645 -4.27 35.90 -18.92
CA LEU A 645 -4.58 35.44 -17.57
C LEU A 645 -3.33 35.56 -16.67
N PRO A 646 -3.47 36.13 -15.46
CA PRO A 646 -2.38 36.16 -14.49
C PRO A 646 -2.17 34.75 -13.93
N LEU A 647 -1.10 34.09 -14.37
CA LEU A 647 -0.79 32.69 -14.06
C LEU A 647 0.61 32.56 -13.45
N PRO A 648 0.82 31.57 -12.56
CA PRO A 648 2.15 31.27 -12.06
C PRO A 648 3.04 30.75 -13.21
N THR A 649 4.18 31.39 -13.41
CA THR A 649 5.13 31.05 -14.47
C THR A 649 5.81 29.70 -14.17
N PRO A 650 5.74 28.71 -15.07
CA PRO A 650 6.49 27.47 -14.91
C PRO A 650 7.97 27.67 -15.24
N TYR A 651 8.84 27.45 -14.26
CA TYR A 651 10.30 27.54 -14.42
C TYR A 651 10.93 26.21 -14.84
N ALA A 652 10.45 25.11 -14.28
CA ALA A 652 11.00 23.79 -14.55
C ALA A 652 9.96 22.69 -14.31
N LEU A 653 9.86 21.77 -15.26
CA LEU A 653 9.23 20.46 -15.08
C LEU A 653 10.33 19.41 -15.16
N ASP A 654 10.49 18.60 -14.13
CA ASP A 654 11.37 17.44 -14.14
C ASP A 654 10.55 16.19 -13.86
N THR A 655 10.51 15.29 -14.84
CA THR A 655 9.94 13.94 -14.73
C THR A 655 11.01 12.85 -14.79
N SER A 656 12.27 13.24 -14.95
CA SER A 656 13.44 12.36 -15.10
C SER A 656 13.80 11.61 -13.83
N LEU A 657 13.32 12.12 -12.69
CA LEU A 657 13.62 11.62 -11.35
C LEU A 657 15.10 11.75 -10.94
N THR A 658 15.87 12.57 -11.66
CA THR A 658 17.32 12.73 -11.43
C THR A 658 17.63 13.70 -10.30
N LEU A 659 16.91 14.82 -10.22
CA LEU A 659 17.06 15.85 -9.19
C LEU A 659 16.25 15.52 -7.92
N LEU A 660 14.97 15.14 -8.07
CA LEU A 660 14.10 14.65 -7.00
C LEU A 660 13.55 13.28 -7.39
N GLN A 661 13.39 12.34 -6.46
CA GLN A 661 12.78 11.01 -6.79
C GLN A 661 11.26 11.06 -6.99
N TYR A 662 10.72 12.23 -7.30
CA TYR A 662 9.33 12.48 -7.64
C TYR A 662 9.31 13.47 -8.78
N PRO A 663 8.41 13.32 -9.77
CA PRO A 663 8.14 14.39 -10.70
C PRO A 663 7.84 15.68 -9.95
N PHE A 664 8.43 16.77 -10.40
CA PHE A 664 8.16 18.08 -9.82
C PHE A 664 7.96 19.16 -10.87
N LEU A 665 7.17 20.16 -10.50
CA LEU A 665 6.88 21.36 -11.26
C LEU A 665 7.21 22.56 -10.37
N LEU A 666 8.20 23.34 -10.77
CA LEU A 666 8.62 24.56 -10.09
C LEU A 666 7.92 25.76 -10.75
N LEU A 667 7.17 26.51 -9.95
CA LEU A 667 6.36 27.65 -10.38
C LEU A 667 6.82 28.94 -9.68
N SER A 668 6.55 30.10 -10.28
CA SER A 668 6.68 31.39 -9.58
C SER A 668 5.74 31.47 -8.39
N ARG A 669 6.15 32.10 -7.30
CA ARG A 669 5.25 32.40 -6.19
C ARG A 669 4.33 33.59 -6.55
N PRO A 670 2.99 33.45 -6.42
CA PRO A 670 2.08 34.58 -6.55
C PRO A 670 2.40 35.68 -5.52
N ARG A 671 2.30 36.94 -5.93
CA ARG A 671 2.44 38.09 -5.03
C ARG A 671 1.11 38.43 -4.36
N GLY A 672 1.15 39.05 -3.18
CA GLY A 672 -0.07 39.47 -2.47
C GLY A 672 -0.67 38.38 -1.58
N VAL A 673 -1.98 38.50 -1.30
CA VAL A 673 -2.74 37.65 -0.39
C VAL A 673 -3.93 36.99 -1.11
N PRO A 674 -4.46 35.86 -0.63
CA PRO A 674 -5.71 35.30 -1.14
C PRO A 674 -6.86 36.29 -1.09
N LEU A 675 -7.76 36.25 -2.07
CA LEU A 675 -8.89 37.17 -2.18
C LEU A 675 -9.85 37.05 -0.98
N SER A 676 -10.13 35.82 -0.56
CA SER A 676 -10.91 35.54 0.66
C SER A 676 -10.35 36.30 1.87
N HIS A 677 -9.03 36.24 2.06
CA HIS A 677 -8.34 36.93 3.14
C HIS A 677 -8.42 38.45 3.01
N ALA A 678 -8.30 38.98 1.79
CA ALA A 678 -8.43 40.42 1.54
C ALA A 678 -9.83 40.93 1.89
N ARG A 679 -10.88 40.15 1.60
CA ARG A 679 -12.28 40.46 1.93
C ARG A 679 -12.57 40.34 3.42
N GLU A 680 -12.17 39.23 4.05
CA GLU A 680 -12.37 38.99 5.48
C GLU A 680 -11.72 40.06 6.36
N ARG A 681 -10.55 40.56 5.96
CA ARG A 681 -9.83 41.61 6.69
C ARG A 681 -10.25 43.03 6.30
N GLY A 682 -11.21 43.19 5.40
CA GLY A 682 -11.68 44.50 4.94
C GLY A 682 -10.57 45.32 4.27
N LEU A 683 -9.63 44.67 3.59
CA LEU A 683 -8.51 45.33 2.91
C LEU A 683 -8.94 45.98 1.58
N LEU A 684 -10.15 45.68 1.11
CA LEU A 684 -10.74 46.20 -0.12
C LEU A 684 -11.86 47.18 0.21
N SER A 685 -11.90 48.34 -0.46
CA SER A 685 -13.08 49.20 -0.46
C SER A 685 -14.22 48.58 -1.28
N GLU A 686 -15.46 49.00 -1.03
CA GLU A 686 -16.64 48.51 -1.77
C GLU A 686 -16.50 48.68 -3.29
N ARG A 687 -15.97 49.82 -3.74
CA ARG A 687 -15.70 50.07 -5.16
C ARG A 687 -14.61 49.15 -5.72
N GLN A 688 -13.53 48.91 -4.97
CA GLN A 688 -12.47 48.00 -5.39
C GLN A 688 -12.96 46.56 -5.47
N ALA A 689 -13.81 46.12 -4.55
CA ALA A 689 -14.42 44.79 -4.58
C ALA A 689 -15.30 44.60 -5.84
N LEU A 690 -16.10 45.61 -6.20
CA LEU A 690 -16.93 45.58 -7.41
C LEU A 690 -16.10 45.58 -8.70
N LEU A 691 -15.06 46.43 -8.78
CA LEU A 691 -14.16 46.45 -9.94
C LEU A 691 -13.37 45.14 -10.08
N LEU A 692 -12.97 44.56 -8.95
CA LEU A 692 -12.31 43.27 -8.94
C LEU A 692 -13.24 42.17 -9.44
N ASP A 693 -14.49 42.11 -8.98
CA ASP A 693 -15.48 41.15 -9.49
C ASP A 693 -15.71 41.30 -10.99
N LEU A 694 -15.86 42.54 -11.47
CA LEU A 694 -15.95 42.83 -12.91
C LEU A 694 -14.74 42.29 -13.67
N ARG A 695 -13.53 42.47 -13.12
CA ARG A 695 -12.29 41.95 -13.71
C ARG A 695 -12.23 40.43 -13.67
N LEU A 696 -12.64 39.79 -12.58
CA LEU A 696 -12.71 38.33 -12.46
C LEU A 696 -13.68 37.74 -13.48
N GLY A 697 -14.81 38.40 -13.73
CA GLY A 697 -15.74 38.03 -14.80
C GLY A 697 -15.07 38.06 -16.18
N ALA A 698 -14.33 39.13 -16.49
CA ALA A 698 -13.62 39.26 -17.76
C ALA A 698 -12.51 38.22 -17.93
N LEU A 699 -11.75 37.92 -16.87
CA LEU A 699 -10.73 36.87 -16.88
C LEU A 699 -11.36 35.47 -17.04
N LEU A 700 -12.54 35.26 -16.44
CA LEU A 700 -13.26 34.00 -16.58
C LEU A 700 -13.80 33.81 -18.01
N HIS A 701 -14.26 34.89 -18.63
CA HIS A 701 -14.65 34.89 -20.05
C HIS A 701 -13.48 34.48 -20.95
N GLU A 702 -12.33 35.13 -20.75
CA GLU A 702 -11.10 34.82 -21.49
C GLU A 702 -10.62 33.37 -21.27
N GLN A 703 -10.77 32.83 -20.06
CA GLN A 703 -10.48 31.42 -19.79
C GLN A 703 -11.41 30.49 -20.58
N HIS A 704 -12.71 30.77 -20.61
CA HIS A 704 -13.70 29.93 -21.28
C HIS A 704 -13.67 30.05 -22.82
N ASP A 705 -13.07 31.11 -23.35
CA ASP A 705 -12.75 31.24 -24.78
C ASP A 705 -11.60 30.31 -25.21
N VAL A 706 -10.84 29.77 -24.27
CA VAL A 706 -9.91 28.68 -24.55
C VAL A 706 -10.71 27.39 -24.70
N GLN A 707 -10.73 26.87 -25.93
CA GLN A 707 -11.57 25.73 -26.35
C GLN A 707 -10.74 24.66 -27.08
N ASN A 708 -11.30 23.47 -27.23
CA ASN A 708 -10.74 22.36 -28.01
C ASN A 708 -11.86 21.52 -28.66
N ASP A 709 -11.50 20.37 -29.25
CA ASP A 709 -12.43 19.52 -30.00
C ASP A 709 -13.04 18.36 -29.17
N TRP A 710 -12.79 18.29 -27.86
CA TRP A 710 -13.20 17.13 -27.03
C TRP A 710 -13.40 17.49 -25.55
N PHE A 711 -14.30 16.76 -24.87
CA PHE A 711 -14.67 16.96 -23.48
C PHE A 711 -13.91 16.03 -22.51
N GLY A 712 -13.75 16.46 -21.25
CA GLY A 712 -13.19 15.66 -20.17
C GLY A 712 -11.83 16.17 -19.67
N THR A 713 -11.12 15.34 -18.91
CA THR A 713 -9.83 15.73 -18.32
C THR A 713 -8.69 15.70 -19.36
N PRO A 714 -7.63 16.52 -19.22
CA PRO A 714 -6.41 16.46 -20.04
C PRO A 714 -5.88 15.05 -20.31
N SER A 715 -6.01 14.14 -19.33
CA SER A 715 -5.55 12.75 -19.47
C SER A 715 -6.36 11.89 -20.44
N GLN A 716 -7.57 12.33 -20.80
CA GLN A 716 -8.54 11.65 -21.66
C GLN A 716 -8.55 12.21 -23.08
N GLU A 717 -7.55 13.00 -23.47
CA GLU A 717 -7.43 13.56 -24.83
C GLU A 717 -7.58 12.49 -25.93
N ASN A 718 -7.07 11.28 -25.68
CA ASN A 718 -7.14 10.17 -26.64
C ASN A 718 -8.46 9.38 -26.61
N ASP A 719 -9.31 9.61 -25.60
CA ASP A 719 -10.60 8.91 -25.48
C ASP A 719 -11.65 9.52 -26.41
N GLY A 720 -11.47 10.79 -26.81
CA GLY A 720 -12.31 11.45 -27.81
C GLY A 720 -13.79 11.54 -27.39
N LEU A 721 -14.06 12.03 -26.18
CA LEU A 721 -15.43 12.24 -25.72
C LEU A 721 -16.02 13.49 -26.39
N TYR A 722 -16.98 13.32 -27.30
CA TYR A 722 -17.57 14.43 -28.07
C TYR A 722 -18.91 14.93 -27.53
N SER A 723 -19.44 14.34 -26.45
CA SER A 723 -20.63 14.82 -25.75
C SER A 723 -20.29 15.16 -24.32
N TRP A 724 -20.63 16.38 -23.90
CA TRP A 724 -20.48 16.78 -22.50
C TRP A 724 -21.32 15.92 -21.56
N GLN A 725 -22.50 15.48 -21.99
CA GLN A 725 -23.33 14.57 -21.20
C GLN A 725 -22.61 13.26 -20.87
N GLU A 726 -21.93 12.66 -21.85
CA GLU A 726 -21.15 11.45 -21.64
C GLU A 726 -19.99 11.71 -20.67
N ALA A 727 -19.17 12.74 -20.93
CA ALA A 727 -18.01 13.08 -20.11
C ALA A 727 -18.39 13.41 -18.66
N PHE A 728 -19.38 14.28 -18.45
CA PHE A 728 -19.83 14.69 -17.12
C PHE A 728 -20.46 13.53 -16.35
N THR A 729 -21.29 12.70 -17.01
CA THR A 729 -21.92 11.54 -16.35
C THR A 729 -20.87 10.54 -15.87
N LEU A 730 -19.83 10.27 -16.68
CA LEU A 730 -18.72 9.41 -16.29
C LEU A 730 -17.96 9.97 -15.09
N LEU A 731 -17.65 11.27 -15.09
CA LEU A 731 -16.96 11.93 -13.98
C LEU A 731 -17.79 11.88 -12.69
N LEU A 732 -19.09 12.16 -12.77
CA LEU A 732 -20.00 12.18 -11.63
C LEU A 732 -20.23 10.78 -11.05
N GLU A 733 -20.51 9.77 -11.89
CA GLU A 733 -20.69 8.38 -11.40
C GLU A 733 -19.40 7.83 -10.78
N THR A 734 -18.24 8.18 -11.34
CA THR A 734 -16.94 7.83 -10.75
C THR A 734 -16.79 8.42 -9.35
N LEU A 735 -17.15 9.70 -9.15
CA LEU A 735 -17.12 10.34 -7.83
C LEU A 735 -18.17 9.76 -6.86
N ILE A 736 -19.35 9.39 -7.34
CA ILE A 736 -20.39 8.75 -6.51
C ILE A 736 -19.90 7.39 -6.01
N GLU A 737 -19.29 6.57 -6.89
CA GLU A 737 -18.71 5.29 -6.49
C GLU A 737 -17.49 5.46 -5.57
N ASP A 738 -16.65 6.47 -5.82
CA ASP A 738 -15.55 6.83 -4.92
C ASP A 738 -16.06 7.20 -3.52
N ALA A 739 -17.08 8.05 -3.44
CA ALA A 739 -17.68 8.45 -2.17
C ALA A 739 -18.29 7.26 -1.42
N LYS A 740 -18.93 6.35 -2.16
CA LYS A 740 -19.48 5.09 -1.61
C LYS A 740 -18.38 4.17 -1.10
N GLY A 741 -17.28 4.04 -1.85
CA GLY A 741 -16.11 3.25 -1.46
C GLY A 741 -15.42 3.79 -0.20
N LEU A 742 -15.43 5.11 -0.01
CA LEU A 742 -14.91 5.79 1.18
C LEU A 742 -15.89 5.85 2.35
N GLY A 743 -17.12 5.36 2.18
CA GLY A 743 -18.12 5.31 3.25
C GLY A 743 -18.74 6.65 3.62
N ILE A 744 -18.77 7.63 2.70
CA ILE A 744 -19.35 8.95 2.94
C ILE A 744 -20.88 8.83 3.01
N PRO A 745 -21.55 9.21 4.11
CA PRO A 745 -22.98 8.99 4.23
C PRO A 745 -23.79 10.10 3.53
N PHE A 746 -24.52 9.76 2.47
CA PHE A 746 -25.60 10.54 1.84
C PHE A 746 -26.57 9.61 1.07
N GLY A 747 -27.71 10.14 0.60
CA GLY A 747 -28.74 9.39 -0.12
C GLY A 747 -28.36 8.97 -1.55
N TYR A 748 -27.49 7.97 -1.72
CA TYR A 748 -27.02 7.49 -3.03
C TYR A 748 -28.15 7.13 -4.01
N GLU A 749 -29.14 6.36 -3.54
CA GLU A 749 -30.29 5.96 -4.37
C GLU A 749 -31.21 7.15 -4.69
N GLU A 750 -31.31 8.10 -3.75
CA GLU A 750 -32.10 9.32 -3.90
C GLU A 750 -31.45 10.29 -4.89
N LEU A 751 -30.13 10.27 -5.04
CA LEU A 751 -29.38 11.03 -6.02
C LEU A 751 -29.45 10.40 -7.43
N ARG A 752 -29.36 9.07 -7.55
CA ARG A 752 -29.34 8.38 -8.86
C ARG A 752 -30.64 8.51 -9.65
N LYS A 753 -31.78 8.54 -8.96
CA LYS A 753 -33.08 8.63 -9.63
C LYS A 753 -33.27 9.96 -10.40
N PRO A 754 -33.01 11.14 -9.81
CA PRO A 754 -32.92 12.39 -10.56
C PRO A 754 -31.86 12.39 -11.66
N LEU A 755 -30.69 11.75 -11.45
CA LEU A 755 -29.63 11.68 -12.46
C LEU A 755 -30.10 10.95 -13.72
N GLY A 756 -30.79 9.82 -13.57
CA GLY A 756 -31.38 9.09 -14.69
C GLY A 756 -32.40 9.94 -15.47
N ARG A 757 -33.17 10.80 -14.79
CA ARG A 757 -34.08 11.75 -15.48
C ARG A 757 -33.31 12.83 -16.24
N ALA A 758 -32.24 13.37 -15.65
CA ALA A 758 -31.38 14.36 -16.30
C ALA A 758 -30.72 13.79 -17.57
N ILE A 759 -30.19 12.57 -17.51
CA ILE A 759 -29.60 11.89 -18.67
C ILE A 759 -30.67 11.62 -19.74
N GLY A 760 -31.83 11.08 -19.34
CA GLY A 760 -32.91 10.74 -20.28
C GLY A 760 -33.57 11.94 -20.95
N SER A 761 -33.37 13.15 -20.41
CA SER A 761 -33.84 14.43 -20.97
C SER A 761 -32.72 15.23 -21.64
N PHE A 762 -31.54 14.62 -21.82
CA PHE A 762 -30.37 15.24 -22.46
C PHE A 762 -29.87 16.51 -21.76
N LEU A 763 -30.04 16.61 -20.43
CA LEU A 763 -29.86 17.84 -19.65
C LEU A 763 -28.51 18.53 -19.91
N PHE A 764 -27.46 17.74 -20.10
CA PHE A 764 -26.08 18.20 -20.25
C PHE A 764 -25.64 18.35 -21.70
N ASP A 765 -26.46 17.95 -22.66
CA ASP A 765 -26.12 17.91 -24.09
C ASP A 765 -26.23 19.31 -24.76
N ASP A 766 -26.65 20.34 -24.02
CA ASP A 766 -26.69 21.73 -24.50
C ASP A 766 -25.32 22.41 -24.51
N CYS A 767 -24.28 21.76 -23.97
CA CYS A 767 -22.89 22.19 -24.09
C CYS A 767 -22.27 21.54 -25.32
N GLU A 768 -22.23 22.28 -26.42
CA GLU A 768 -21.68 21.80 -27.70
C GLU A 768 -20.17 22.07 -27.84
N VAL A 769 -19.66 23.08 -27.13
CA VAL A 769 -18.27 23.53 -27.23
C VAL A 769 -17.56 23.32 -25.90
N PRO A 770 -16.49 22.51 -25.85
CA PRO A 770 -15.70 22.33 -24.64
C PRO A 770 -14.86 23.58 -24.35
N SER A 771 -15.10 24.19 -23.20
CA SER A 771 -14.31 25.29 -22.66
C SER A 771 -13.38 24.81 -21.54
N LEU A 772 -12.24 25.45 -21.35
CA LEU A 772 -11.36 25.12 -20.24
C LEU A 772 -11.93 25.62 -18.90
N VAL A 773 -12.27 24.71 -17.99
CA VAL A 773 -12.86 25.01 -16.68
C VAL A 773 -11.97 24.48 -15.57
N SER A 774 -11.69 25.27 -14.53
CA SER A 774 -10.90 24.82 -13.37
C SER A 774 -11.74 24.09 -12.33
N PHE A 775 -12.98 24.55 -12.13
CA PHE A 775 -14.05 24.09 -11.24
C PHE A 775 -13.70 23.93 -9.75
N SER A 776 -12.43 23.82 -9.40
CA SER A 776 -11.90 23.87 -8.03
C SER A 776 -11.36 25.24 -7.65
N GLY A 777 -11.50 26.24 -8.53
CA GLY A 777 -11.02 27.60 -8.28
C GLY A 777 -11.98 28.34 -7.36
N ASP A 778 -11.53 28.66 -6.15
CA ASP A 778 -12.26 29.51 -5.20
C ASP A 778 -11.43 30.76 -4.84
N GLU A 779 -12.00 31.64 -4.02
CA GLU A 779 -11.33 32.88 -3.60
C GLU A 779 -10.04 32.66 -2.79
N ASP A 780 -9.81 31.46 -2.24
CA ASP A 780 -8.54 31.14 -1.57
C ASP A 780 -7.40 30.89 -2.57
N THR A 781 -7.76 30.56 -3.81
CA THR A 781 -6.80 30.26 -4.90
C THR A 781 -6.49 31.46 -5.78
N ILE A 782 -7.27 32.54 -5.66
CA ILE A 782 -7.08 33.81 -6.37
C ILE A 782 -6.24 34.75 -5.50
N PHE A 783 -5.12 35.25 -6.02
CA PHE A 783 -4.24 36.17 -5.30
C PHE A 783 -4.36 37.59 -5.83
N VAL A 784 -4.40 38.54 -4.90
CA VAL A 784 -4.50 39.98 -5.18
C VAL A 784 -3.40 40.74 -4.43
N ASP A 785 -2.80 41.73 -5.10
CA ASP A 785 -1.78 42.58 -4.47
C ASP A 785 -2.44 43.81 -3.85
N VAL A 786 -2.64 43.75 -2.53
CA VAL A 786 -3.17 44.87 -1.74
C VAL A 786 -1.97 45.51 -1.04
N GLY A 787 -1.39 46.54 -1.66
CA GLY A 787 -0.17 47.19 -1.17
C GLY A 787 -0.28 47.73 0.27
N ALA A 788 0.83 47.70 1.01
CA ALA A 788 0.84 48.02 2.45
C ALA A 788 0.84 49.54 2.79
N ASP A 789 1.27 50.42 1.88
CA ASP A 789 1.34 51.88 2.11
C ASP A 789 1.45 52.65 0.77
N GLY A 790 0.39 52.71 -0.03
CA GLY A 790 0.38 53.42 -1.33
C GLY A 790 -1.02 53.92 -1.71
N PRO A 791 -1.13 54.89 -2.63
CA PRO A 791 -2.39 55.56 -2.95
C PRO A 791 -3.45 54.54 -3.38
N ARG A 792 -4.72 54.86 -3.13
CA ARG A 792 -5.87 54.07 -3.57
C ARG A 792 -5.93 54.08 -5.10
N ASP A 793 -5.09 53.29 -5.77
CA ASP A 793 -5.34 52.92 -7.15
C ASP A 793 -6.74 52.31 -7.21
N GLU A 794 -7.52 52.75 -8.21
CA GLU A 794 -8.93 52.34 -8.33
C GLU A 794 -9.06 50.83 -8.55
N GLU A 795 -8.05 50.19 -9.15
CA GLU A 795 -8.02 48.77 -9.50
C GLU A 795 -6.97 48.00 -8.70
N VAL A 796 -7.38 46.88 -8.09
CA VAL A 796 -6.49 45.97 -7.37
C VAL A 796 -6.03 44.87 -8.32
N PRO A 797 -4.71 44.69 -8.56
CA PRO A 797 -4.22 43.74 -9.53
C PRO A 797 -4.36 42.29 -9.04
N VAL A 798 -4.91 41.44 -9.91
CA VAL A 798 -4.93 39.98 -9.74
C VAL A 798 -3.58 39.42 -10.17
N THR A 799 -2.87 38.76 -9.27
CA THR A 799 -1.51 38.24 -9.50
C THR A 799 -1.51 36.74 -9.82
N SER A 800 -2.58 36.03 -9.45
CA SER A 800 -2.82 34.63 -9.82
C SER A 800 -4.32 34.39 -9.85
N PHE A 801 -4.85 33.88 -10.96
CA PHE A 801 -6.29 33.70 -11.18
C PHE A 801 -6.73 32.23 -11.19
N LEU A 802 -5.94 31.33 -11.78
CA LEU A 802 -6.40 29.97 -12.10
C LEU A 802 -5.63 28.86 -11.38
N THR A 803 -6.34 27.82 -10.96
CA THR A 803 -5.74 26.53 -10.60
C THR A 803 -5.93 25.51 -11.72
N VAL A 804 -4.86 24.87 -12.18
CA VAL A 804 -4.95 23.84 -13.24
C VAL A 804 -5.02 22.40 -12.70
N SER A 805 -5.04 22.24 -11.37
CA SER A 805 -4.98 20.93 -10.71
C SER A 805 -6.17 20.02 -11.06
N HIS A 806 -7.35 20.62 -11.24
CA HIS A 806 -8.57 19.92 -11.62
C HIS A 806 -9.15 20.45 -12.93
N ALA A 807 -8.38 21.22 -13.70
CA ALA A 807 -8.88 21.78 -14.93
C ALA A 807 -9.27 20.69 -15.95
N LEU A 808 -10.41 20.88 -16.62
CA LEU A 808 -10.97 19.99 -17.62
C LEU A 808 -11.61 20.78 -18.76
N TRP A 809 -11.92 20.10 -19.86
CA TRP A 809 -12.67 20.64 -20.98
C TRP A 809 -14.15 20.30 -20.81
N GLY A 810 -14.98 21.32 -20.60
CA GLY A 810 -16.35 21.13 -20.15
C GLY A 810 -17.21 22.37 -20.28
N ASP A 811 -18.38 22.30 -19.66
CA ASP A 811 -19.34 23.40 -19.64
C ASP A 811 -18.89 24.53 -18.70
N PRO A 812 -18.77 25.78 -19.18
CA PRO A 812 -18.48 26.97 -18.36
C PRO A 812 -19.30 27.09 -17.07
N LEU A 813 -20.56 26.62 -17.08
CA LEU A 813 -21.44 26.64 -15.91
C LEU A 813 -20.91 25.78 -14.75
N LEU A 814 -19.94 24.89 -14.98
CA LEU A 814 -19.30 24.07 -13.95
C LEU A 814 -18.39 24.89 -13.02
N GLU A 815 -17.91 26.07 -13.43
CA GLU A 815 -16.96 26.87 -12.65
C GLU A 815 -17.49 27.22 -11.24
N ALA A 816 -16.63 27.15 -10.23
CA ALA A 816 -17.03 27.39 -8.84
C ALA A 816 -17.42 28.85 -8.58
N LEU A 817 -16.86 29.81 -9.32
CA LEU A 817 -17.22 31.24 -9.23
C LEU A 817 -18.68 31.54 -9.61
N PHE A 818 -19.37 30.62 -10.31
CA PHE A 818 -20.81 30.71 -10.58
C PHE A 818 -21.69 30.05 -9.51
N LEU A 819 -21.17 29.72 -8.33
CA LEU A 819 -21.98 29.18 -7.22
C LEU A 819 -22.90 30.27 -6.64
N ASP A 820 -22.35 31.46 -6.43
CA ASP A 820 -23.06 32.66 -5.97
C ASP A 820 -22.43 33.91 -6.61
N PRO A 821 -22.62 34.12 -7.92
CA PRO A 821 -21.92 35.16 -8.65
C PRO A 821 -22.48 36.55 -8.28
N SER A 822 -21.59 37.52 -8.08
CA SER A 822 -22.00 38.91 -7.94
C SER A 822 -22.46 39.47 -9.29
N LYS A 823 -23.33 40.48 -9.28
CA LYS A 823 -23.78 41.15 -10.52
C LYS A 823 -22.61 41.72 -11.33
N ALA A 824 -21.58 42.21 -10.65
CA ALA A 824 -20.38 42.73 -11.31
C ALA A 824 -19.60 41.61 -12.01
N LEU A 825 -19.48 40.43 -11.39
CA LEU A 825 -18.86 39.26 -12.02
C LEU A 825 -19.65 38.82 -13.26
N GLU A 826 -20.98 38.75 -13.17
CA GLU A 826 -21.82 38.42 -14.32
C GLU A 826 -21.68 39.45 -15.45
N GLU A 827 -21.68 40.75 -15.12
CA GLU A 827 -21.49 41.83 -16.10
C GLU A 827 -20.11 41.72 -16.77
N GLY A 828 -19.06 41.46 -15.99
CA GLY A 828 -17.70 41.28 -16.48
C GLY A 828 -17.54 40.06 -17.38
N TYR A 829 -18.30 38.99 -17.12
CA TYR A 829 -18.33 37.78 -17.93
C TYR A 829 -19.08 37.96 -19.26
N GLY A 830 -19.88 39.02 -19.41
CA GLY A 830 -20.72 39.27 -20.58
C GLY A 830 -22.21 38.94 -20.39
N GLY A 831 -22.64 38.74 -19.15
CA GLY A 831 -24.02 38.42 -18.75
C GLY A 831 -24.12 37.14 -17.94
N SER A 832 -25.30 36.90 -17.32
CA SER A 832 -25.51 35.67 -16.55
C SER A 832 -25.55 34.44 -17.47
N PRO A 833 -24.76 33.38 -17.20
CA PRO A 833 -24.77 32.16 -17.99
C PRO A 833 -26.06 31.33 -17.77
N ILE A 834 -26.87 31.66 -16.76
CA ILE A 834 -28.15 31.01 -16.45
C ILE A 834 -29.30 31.86 -16.98
N VAL A 835 -29.77 31.51 -18.17
CA VAL A 835 -30.92 32.15 -18.83
C VAL A 835 -32.19 31.31 -18.66
N PHE A 836 -32.07 29.99 -18.74
CA PHE A 836 -33.20 29.06 -18.70
C PHE A 836 -33.30 28.30 -17.38
N ARG A 837 -34.52 27.86 -17.03
CA ARG A 837 -34.75 27.03 -15.83
C ARG A 837 -33.94 25.73 -15.85
N ARG A 838 -33.74 25.16 -17.04
CA ARG A 838 -32.93 23.94 -17.24
C ARG A 838 -31.46 24.12 -16.82
N GLN A 839 -30.88 25.29 -17.10
CA GLN A 839 -29.50 25.61 -16.67
C GLN A 839 -29.37 25.74 -15.15
N LYS A 840 -30.44 26.16 -14.44
CA LYS A 840 -30.47 26.12 -12.96
C LYS A 840 -30.36 24.68 -12.45
N THR A 841 -31.08 23.75 -13.07
CA THR A 841 -31.01 22.33 -12.72
C THR A 841 -29.66 21.72 -13.07
N LYS A 842 -29.08 22.10 -14.21
CA LYS A 842 -27.71 21.74 -14.58
C LYS A 842 -26.68 22.24 -13.55
N ARG A 843 -26.84 23.48 -13.07
CA ARG A 843 -25.99 24.04 -12.02
C ARG A 843 -26.10 23.28 -10.70
N LEU A 844 -27.29 22.81 -10.30
CA LEU A 844 -27.44 21.94 -9.12
C LEU A 844 -26.58 20.67 -9.23
N TRP A 845 -26.50 20.05 -10.41
CA TRP A 845 -25.63 18.88 -10.63
C TRP A 845 -24.15 19.21 -10.51
N TYR A 846 -23.72 20.36 -11.04
CA TYR A 846 -22.34 20.84 -10.90
C TYR A 846 -21.98 21.15 -9.45
N THR A 847 -22.94 21.69 -8.68
CA THR A 847 -22.79 21.90 -7.24
C THR A 847 -22.65 20.57 -6.49
N VAL A 848 -23.44 19.55 -6.83
CA VAL A 848 -23.28 18.20 -6.27
C VAL A 848 -21.90 17.63 -6.61
N PHE A 849 -21.47 17.75 -7.86
CA PHE A 849 -20.16 17.28 -8.31
C PHE A 849 -19.02 17.90 -7.51
N LEU A 850 -19.04 19.23 -7.33
CA LEU A 850 -18.04 19.96 -6.53
C LEU A 850 -18.06 19.53 -5.07
N ALA A 851 -19.25 19.43 -4.45
CA ALA A 851 -19.39 19.03 -3.06
C ALA A 851 -18.93 17.58 -2.81
N LEU A 852 -19.26 16.65 -3.72
CA LEU A 852 -18.76 15.27 -3.66
C LEU A 852 -17.24 15.22 -3.80
N MET A 853 -16.65 16.02 -4.70
CA MET A 853 -15.20 16.11 -4.84
C MET A 853 -14.54 16.56 -3.52
N VAL A 854 -15.07 17.61 -2.87
CA VAL A 854 -14.58 18.07 -1.56
C VAL A 854 -14.65 16.99 -0.49
N LEU A 855 -15.78 16.26 -0.40
CA LEU A 855 -15.95 15.19 0.58
C LEU A 855 -15.00 14.00 0.31
N VAL A 856 -14.92 13.55 -0.94
CA VAL A 856 -14.02 12.47 -1.37
C VAL A 856 -12.55 12.83 -1.10
N GLN A 857 -12.16 14.06 -1.42
CA GLN A 857 -10.79 14.52 -1.21
C GLN A 857 -10.46 14.64 0.29
N SER A 858 -11.38 15.16 1.10
CA SER A 858 -11.22 15.25 2.56
C SER A 858 -11.01 13.87 3.19
N GLU A 859 -11.86 12.89 2.87
CA GLU A 859 -11.72 11.53 3.40
C GLU A 859 -10.41 10.86 2.95
N ARG A 860 -9.99 11.08 1.70
CA ARG A 860 -8.69 10.60 1.19
C ARG A 860 -7.52 11.23 1.94
N GLU A 861 -7.60 12.49 2.30
CA GLU A 861 -6.57 13.22 3.04
C GLU A 861 -6.53 12.85 4.52
N GLU A 862 -7.69 12.66 5.15
CA GLU A 862 -7.80 12.14 6.52
C GLU A 862 -7.25 10.72 6.62
N GLY A 863 -7.56 9.85 5.64
CA GLY A 863 -6.95 8.52 5.51
C GLY A 863 -5.43 8.56 5.30
N ALA A 864 -4.90 9.65 4.73
CA ALA A 864 -3.48 9.90 4.53
C ALA A 864 -2.78 10.60 5.72
N GLY A 865 -3.49 10.87 6.82
CA GLY A 865 -2.96 11.48 8.02
C GLY A 865 -2.65 12.97 7.90
N VAL A 866 -3.25 13.67 6.93
CA VAL A 866 -3.21 15.13 6.81
C VAL A 866 -4.49 15.68 7.44
N ARG A 867 -4.38 16.41 8.55
CA ARG A 867 -5.51 17.20 9.07
C ARG A 867 -5.69 18.42 8.17
N MET A 868 -6.80 18.50 7.46
CA MET A 868 -7.27 19.76 6.89
C MET A 868 -7.64 20.72 8.02
N THR A 869 -7.16 21.95 7.93
CA THR A 869 -7.59 23.09 8.77
C THR A 869 -8.90 23.70 8.26
N GLY A 870 -9.79 22.89 7.68
CA GLY A 870 -10.96 23.34 6.91
C GLY A 870 -12.28 22.66 7.30
N SER A 871 -12.57 22.55 8.61
CA SER A 871 -13.84 22.03 9.15
C SER A 871 -15.07 22.61 8.44
N ASP A 872 -14.98 23.86 7.99
CA ASP A 872 -16.09 24.60 7.40
C ASP A 872 -16.41 24.18 5.96
N LYS A 873 -15.41 23.85 5.13
CA LYS A 873 -15.63 23.40 3.73
C LYS A 873 -16.26 22.01 3.66
N VAL A 874 -15.83 21.10 4.55
CA VAL A 874 -16.41 19.74 4.65
C VAL A 874 -17.85 19.81 5.18
N GLY A 875 -18.10 20.68 6.17
CA GLY A 875 -19.43 20.96 6.69
C GLY A 875 -20.36 21.54 5.63
N TRP A 876 -19.89 22.52 4.84
CA TRP A 876 -20.61 23.06 3.69
C TRP A 876 -20.91 21.96 2.67
N ALA A 877 -19.92 21.17 2.25
CA ALA A 877 -20.10 20.17 1.21
C ALA A 877 -21.14 19.11 1.60
N ARG A 878 -21.13 18.64 2.86
CA ARG A 878 -22.13 17.70 3.36
C ARG A 878 -23.55 18.27 3.31
N LYS A 879 -23.72 19.50 3.82
CA LYS A 879 -25.02 20.19 3.80
C LYS A 879 -25.51 20.44 2.36
N THR A 880 -24.59 20.83 1.47
CA THR A 880 -24.88 21.14 0.07
C THR A 880 -25.33 19.92 -0.71
N VAL A 881 -24.71 18.75 -0.52
CA VAL A 881 -25.16 17.50 -1.16
C VAL A 881 -26.60 17.16 -0.75
N ASP A 882 -26.91 17.21 0.55
CA ASP A 882 -28.25 16.89 1.05
C ASP A 882 -29.31 17.88 0.52
N GLN A 883 -29.01 19.18 0.54
CA GLN A 883 -29.91 20.21 0.00
C GLN A 883 -30.14 20.03 -1.52
N CYS A 884 -29.07 19.81 -2.29
CA CYS A 884 -29.20 19.60 -3.72
C CYS A 884 -29.98 18.32 -4.07
N ILE A 885 -29.84 17.23 -3.29
CA ILE A 885 -30.63 16.01 -3.48
C ILE A 885 -32.12 16.29 -3.34
N GLU A 886 -32.52 17.09 -2.35
CA GLU A 886 -33.92 17.47 -2.12
C GLU A 886 -34.47 18.32 -3.28
N GLU A 887 -33.72 19.36 -3.69
CA GLU A 887 -34.11 20.23 -4.81
C GLU A 887 -34.21 19.46 -6.13
N LEU A 888 -33.28 18.53 -6.39
CA LEU A 888 -33.24 17.71 -7.60
C LEU A 888 -34.43 16.75 -7.72
N GLN A 889 -35.15 16.43 -6.64
CA GLN A 889 -36.36 15.58 -6.72
C GLN A 889 -37.46 16.23 -7.55
N THR A 890 -37.58 17.56 -7.52
CA THR A 890 -38.64 18.32 -8.18
C THR A 890 -38.15 19.23 -9.31
N ALA A 891 -36.83 19.31 -9.52
CA ALA A 891 -36.22 20.16 -10.52
C ALA A 891 -36.66 19.80 -11.97
N PRO A 892 -36.95 20.81 -12.82
CA PRO A 892 -37.33 20.60 -14.21
C PRO A 892 -36.11 20.19 -15.05
N THR A 893 -36.29 19.24 -15.96
CA THR A 893 -35.19 18.73 -16.82
C THR A 893 -35.47 18.84 -18.32
N TYR A 894 -36.68 19.31 -18.68
CA TYR A 894 -37.17 19.44 -20.06
C TYR A 894 -36.56 20.61 -20.83
#